data_AF-A0A2E0V0S8-F1
#
_entry.id   AF-A0A2E0V0S8-F1
#
_cell.length_a   1.000
_cell.length_b   1.000
_cell.length_c   1.000
_cell.angle_alpha   90.00
_cell.angle_beta   90.00
_cell.angle_gamma   90.00
#
_symmetry.space_group_name_H-M   'P 1'
#
loop_
_entity.id
_entity.type
_entity.pdbx_description
1 polymer ?
#
loop_
_entity_poly.entity_id
_entity_poly.type
_entity_poly.pdbx_seq_one_letter_code
_entity_poly.pdbx_strand_id
1 'polypeptide(L)'
;MNAVVEFSPEKAWQAAITYLKMEMSRVDFNTWVKPIQLVEYSNDNFVIGCINIYGQNWLENRLSMTLQKFLSGVLNREVKIRFVIYDQGVDDEDGICQEEKDNSKNNEENPIDLDIHYSSIRNFLLEPERIVRLPVYYFRWMPYVGSRIIFLVMAMWQEYFLASEGKKRKGSCKVSVRAERICQWAGMSRAQFFRLLQPGSKLGWFARKIETDYEIDKRSGRTKKSSNKYEIYESPLTPGDAEDLSAFLVSHGIKETPESALQIAVSANPKEILQYPVQCPPEDFEKMLPSYQTVQSVIKKLVGHRLDGELENLANQLANRLTGPGDFILVSWYFLKNWLPVLGSDAAMFVLILRNLCYFNDAIGEIRDEVWMDGGYESIAIRLGIKNPRIVANWLPARIDRGKRKEKLSERTNKEISRRQHLQDLLGLFVQRTDHRLNAEGSYGWKFKVQRIDPLTPQHQAIQQAASTLLMKSEDQFVLDELDNWISKLSNDCAQRPRAQREGLASARLWRETINPEAMIVSRLSDLSNDCSDTLKGILNDCLETLDLQAKDCFETLLKILKSFKDSKKVKDSSTTQDASFSQNESSSRAVAVVTDSNGNWSLDKLLARADRKNRSVLVEQENTAIPFVSWIIYGVSQSTIQNPYSLAIAKLKENPGVGAGGASERLAAMSPREFAILIEQSFSFYGSSNKDWQMLFSVANNDRIQLLVDLLGLVLNTKEDHWQI
;
A
#
# COMPACT_ATOMS: atom_id res chain seq x y z
N MET A 1 5.24 -32.80 60.88
CA MET A 1 3.98 -32.46 60.20
C MET A 1 4.22 -31.17 59.41
N ASN A 2 4.71 -31.27 58.18
CA ASN A 2 4.60 -30.19 57.20
C ASN A 2 3.56 -30.67 56.20
N ALA A 3 2.33 -30.18 56.33
CA ALA A 3 1.29 -30.41 55.34
C ALA A 3 1.80 -29.79 54.04
N VAL A 4 2.27 -30.62 53.11
CA VAL A 4 2.51 -30.21 51.73
C VAL A 4 1.13 -29.88 51.20
N VAL A 5 0.80 -28.59 51.19
CA VAL A 5 -0.40 -28.10 50.53
C VAL A 5 -0.18 -28.39 49.05
N GLU A 6 -0.74 -29.48 48.55
CA GLU A 6 -0.79 -29.76 47.12
C GLU A 6 -1.60 -28.64 46.47
N PHE A 7 -0.90 -27.69 45.86
CA PHE A 7 -1.52 -26.67 45.04
C PHE A 7 -2.10 -27.34 43.81
N SER A 8 -3.43 -27.32 43.66
CA SER A 8 -4.05 -27.72 42.40
C SER A 8 -3.56 -26.80 41.27
N PRO A 9 -3.33 -27.31 40.05
CA PRO A 9 -2.82 -26.52 38.92
C PRO A 9 -3.64 -25.24 38.65
N GLU A 10 -4.96 -25.31 38.80
CA GLU A 10 -5.87 -24.17 38.69
C GLU A 10 -5.63 -23.11 39.78
N LYS A 11 -5.36 -23.52 41.02
CA LYS A 11 -5.05 -22.60 42.13
C LYS A 11 -3.66 -22.00 41.96
N ALA A 12 -2.69 -22.77 41.46
CA ALA A 12 -1.36 -22.26 41.12
C ALA A 12 -1.44 -21.23 39.98
N TRP A 13 -2.29 -21.46 38.97
CA TRP A 13 -2.56 -20.52 37.90
C TRP A 13 -3.25 -19.23 38.40
N GLN A 14 -4.28 -19.34 39.23
CA GLN A 14 -4.92 -18.16 39.85
C GLN A 14 -3.95 -17.35 40.71
N ALA A 15 -3.07 -18.02 41.45
CA ALA A 15 -2.00 -17.37 42.20
C ALA A 15 -1.00 -16.65 41.27
N ALA A 16 -0.65 -17.25 40.14
CA ALA A 16 0.23 -16.64 39.14
C ALA A 16 -0.38 -15.40 38.50
N ILE A 17 -1.67 -15.42 38.15
CA ILE A 17 -2.39 -14.25 37.65
C ILE A 17 -2.46 -13.13 38.71
N THR A 18 -2.69 -13.50 39.97
CA THR A 18 -2.73 -12.53 41.08
C THR A 18 -1.36 -11.89 41.32
N TYR A 19 -0.29 -12.69 41.25
CA TYR A 19 1.09 -12.21 41.32
C TYR A 19 1.40 -11.24 40.17
N LEU A 20 1.07 -11.61 38.93
CA LEU A 20 1.29 -10.76 37.76
C LEU A 20 0.52 -9.44 37.85
N LYS A 21 -0.70 -9.44 38.42
CA LYS A 21 -1.49 -8.22 38.66
C LYS A 21 -0.81 -7.21 39.58
N MET A 22 0.04 -7.68 40.51
CA MET A 22 0.78 -6.82 41.43
C MET A 22 2.09 -6.30 40.82
N GLU A 23 2.75 -7.09 39.97
CA GLU A 23 4.05 -6.72 39.37
C GLU A 23 3.97 -5.79 38.15
N MET A 24 2.84 -5.76 37.43
CA MET A 24 2.72 -4.99 36.19
C MET A 24 1.70 -3.86 36.23
N SER A 25 1.81 -2.94 35.26
CA SER A 25 0.86 -1.84 35.12
C SER A 25 -0.55 -2.35 34.85
N ARG A 26 -1.57 -1.63 35.33
CA ARG A 26 -2.99 -1.98 35.06
C ARG A 26 -3.28 -2.11 33.57
N VAL A 27 -2.61 -1.33 32.72
CA VAL A 27 -2.79 -1.35 31.28
C VAL A 27 -2.20 -2.63 30.66
N ASP A 28 -0.97 -3.00 31.03
CA ASP A 28 -0.35 -4.25 30.56
C ASP A 28 -1.12 -5.48 31.04
N PHE A 29 -1.56 -5.49 32.31
CA PHE A 29 -2.33 -6.60 32.86
C PHE A 29 -3.67 -6.77 32.12
N ASN A 30 -4.41 -5.68 31.92
CA ASN A 30 -5.71 -5.72 31.26
C ASN A 30 -5.60 -6.09 29.78
N THR A 31 -4.52 -5.68 29.11
CA THR A 31 -4.33 -5.90 27.67
C THR A 31 -3.82 -7.31 27.38
N TRP A 32 -2.89 -7.83 28.19
CA TRP A 32 -2.16 -9.04 27.85
C TRP A 32 -2.42 -10.22 28.76
N VAL A 33 -2.71 -10.02 30.05
CA VAL A 33 -2.78 -11.10 31.06
C VAL A 33 -4.22 -11.48 31.43
N LYS A 34 -5.10 -10.49 31.63
CA LYS A 34 -6.53 -10.69 31.88
C LYS A 34 -7.25 -11.54 30.82
N PRO A 35 -6.98 -11.41 29.51
CA PRO A 35 -7.64 -12.22 28.48
C PRO A 35 -7.14 -13.67 28.39
N ILE A 36 -6.12 -14.04 29.15
CA ILE A 36 -5.52 -15.37 29.08
C ILE A 36 -6.28 -16.36 29.96
N GLN A 37 -6.49 -17.57 29.48
CA GLN A 37 -7.07 -18.66 30.26
C GLN A 37 -6.18 -19.89 30.26
N LEU A 38 -6.23 -20.68 31.34
CA LEU A 38 -5.61 -22.00 31.37
C LEU A 38 -6.51 -22.95 30.59
N VAL A 39 -6.03 -23.46 29.46
CA VAL A 39 -6.79 -24.35 28.58
C VAL A 39 -6.64 -25.79 29.04
N GLU A 40 -5.39 -26.20 29.33
CA GLU A 40 -5.09 -27.57 29.73
C GLU A 40 -3.82 -27.62 30.58
N TYR A 41 -3.74 -28.60 31.48
CA TYR A 41 -2.50 -28.97 32.16
C TYR A 41 -2.30 -30.48 32.04
N SER A 42 -1.26 -30.91 31.31
CA SER A 42 -0.89 -32.31 31.14
C SER A 42 0.62 -32.49 31.16
N ASN A 43 1.12 -33.52 31.86
CA ASN A 43 2.55 -33.87 31.98
C ASN A 43 3.49 -32.68 32.31
N ASP A 44 3.18 -31.93 33.36
CA ASP A 44 3.94 -30.74 33.78
C ASP A 44 4.02 -29.62 32.73
N ASN A 45 3.11 -29.63 31.74
CA ASN A 45 3.00 -28.60 30.72
C ASN A 45 1.70 -27.80 30.88
N PHE A 46 1.81 -26.50 31.13
CA PHE A 46 0.68 -25.57 31.15
C PHE A 46 0.41 -25.08 29.73
N VAL A 47 -0.79 -25.35 29.23
CA VAL A 47 -1.28 -24.85 27.95
C VAL A 47 -2.16 -23.63 28.21
N ILE A 48 -1.69 -22.49 27.74
CA ILE A 48 -2.25 -21.19 28.06
C ILE A 48 -2.89 -20.59 26.80
N GLY A 49 -4.21 -20.39 26.84
CA GLY A 49 -5.02 -19.84 25.76
C GLY A 49 -4.90 -18.33 25.65
N CYS A 50 -4.60 -17.84 24.45
CA CYS A 50 -4.43 -16.44 24.11
C CYS A 50 -5.41 -16.03 23.01
N ILE A 51 -5.89 -14.79 23.02
CA ILE A 51 -6.89 -14.31 22.05
C ILE A 51 -6.34 -14.21 20.62
N ASN A 52 -5.05 -13.88 20.46
CA ASN A 52 -4.45 -13.69 19.13
C ASN A 52 -2.94 -13.98 19.12
N ILE A 53 -2.37 -14.09 17.92
CA ILE A 53 -0.93 -14.35 17.66
C ILE A 53 -0.04 -13.26 18.29
N TYR A 54 -0.51 -12.01 18.35
CA TYR A 54 0.21 -10.93 19.01
C TYR A 54 0.31 -11.14 20.52
N GLY A 55 -0.77 -11.58 21.16
CA GLY A 55 -0.82 -11.97 22.56
C GLY A 55 0.11 -13.13 22.82
N GLN A 56 0.02 -14.19 22.00
CA GLN A 56 0.92 -15.33 22.09
C GLN A 56 2.40 -14.91 22.03
N ASN A 57 2.80 -14.16 20.99
CA ASN A 57 4.18 -13.69 20.84
C ASN A 57 4.63 -12.77 21.98
N TRP A 58 3.75 -11.90 22.47
CA TRP A 58 4.08 -11.01 23.59
C TRP A 58 4.29 -11.80 24.89
N LEU A 59 3.43 -12.79 25.15
CA LEU A 59 3.49 -13.64 26.33
C LEU A 59 4.68 -14.60 26.29
N GLU A 60 4.95 -15.17 25.12
CA GLU A 60 6.11 -16.04 24.90
C GLU A 60 7.42 -15.30 25.18
N ASN A 61 7.56 -14.08 24.66
CA ASN A 61 8.78 -13.30 24.81
C ASN A 61 8.98 -12.68 26.20
N ARG A 62 7.89 -12.35 26.91
CA ARG A 62 7.97 -11.53 28.13
C ARG A 62 7.58 -12.26 29.41
N LEU A 63 6.62 -13.19 29.35
CA LEU A 63 6.07 -13.84 30.55
C LEU A 63 6.42 -15.32 30.67
N SER A 64 6.90 -16.01 29.63
CA SER A 64 7.30 -17.42 29.71
C SER A 64 8.21 -17.72 30.89
N MET A 65 9.35 -17.03 31.00
CA MET A 65 10.31 -17.28 32.07
C MET A 65 9.77 -16.92 33.45
N THR A 66 8.97 -15.86 33.55
CA THR A 66 8.40 -15.40 34.83
C THR A 66 7.34 -16.37 35.34
N LEU A 67 6.40 -16.75 34.48
CA LEU A 67 5.38 -17.75 34.79
C LEU A 67 6.01 -19.12 35.06
N GLN A 68 7.02 -19.52 34.29
CA GLN A 68 7.68 -20.80 34.46
C GLN A 68 8.39 -20.89 35.81
N LYS A 69 9.11 -19.83 36.21
CA LYS A 69 9.75 -19.75 37.53
C LYS A 69 8.73 -19.71 38.67
N PHE A 70 7.67 -18.93 38.51
CA PHE A 70 6.63 -18.81 39.54
C PHE A 70 5.89 -20.14 39.74
N LEU A 71 5.40 -20.76 38.66
CA LEU A 71 4.68 -22.03 38.71
C LEU A 71 5.57 -23.17 39.17
N SER A 72 6.84 -23.21 38.74
CA SER A 72 7.79 -24.21 39.23
C SER A 72 8.10 -24.06 40.72
N GLY A 73 8.11 -22.81 41.23
CA GLY A 73 8.30 -22.52 42.66
C GLY A 73 7.07 -22.88 43.50
N VAL A 74 5.86 -22.62 43.02
CA VAL A 74 4.61 -22.94 43.73
C VAL A 74 4.31 -24.44 43.72
N LEU A 75 4.59 -25.12 42.62
CA LEU A 75 4.35 -26.57 42.47
C LEU A 75 5.55 -27.43 42.88
N ASN A 76 6.70 -26.81 43.15
CA ASN A 76 7.97 -27.46 43.49
C ASN A 76 8.38 -28.57 42.50
N ARG A 77 8.11 -28.34 41.20
CA ARG A 77 8.37 -29.24 40.07
C ARG A 77 8.75 -28.42 38.84
N GLU A 78 9.49 -29.00 37.90
CA GLU A 78 9.88 -28.30 36.67
C GLU A 78 8.69 -28.23 35.70
N VAL A 79 8.13 -27.03 35.54
CA VAL A 79 6.98 -26.80 34.68
C VAL A 79 7.43 -26.29 33.32
N LYS A 80 6.75 -26.71 32.24
CA LYS A 80 6.86 -26.11 30.90
C LYS A 80 5.60 -25.33 30.58
N ILE A 81 5.74 -24.28 29.78
CA ILE A 81 4.64 -23.39 29.40
C ILE A 81 4.57 -23.32 27.90
N ARG A 82 3.38 -23.52 27.35
CA ARG A 82 3.08 -23.36 25.94
C ARG A 82 1.86 -22.48 25.79
N PHE A 83 1.94 -21.51 24.89
CA PHE A 83 0.83 -20.62 24.57
C PHE A 83 0.16 -21.12 23.29
N VAL A 84 -1.17 -21.05 23.23
CA VAL A 84 -2.00 -21.50 22.09
C VAL A 84 -3.09 -20.47 21.85
N ILE A 85 -3.53 -20.30 20.60
CA ILE A 85 -4.63 -19.40 20.25
C ILE A 85 -5.95 -20.07 20.61
N TYR A 86 -6.77 -19.39 21.40
CA TYR A 86 -8.09 -19.87 21.83
C TYR A 86 -9.13 -18.84 21.42
N ASP A 87 -9.98 -19.21 20.45
CA ASP A 87 -11.12 -18.40 20.04
C ASP A 87 -12.31 -18.72 20.94
N GLN A 88 -12.89 -17.69 21.58
CA GLN A 88 -14.11 -17.86 22.36
C GLN A 88 -15.31 -17.64 21.43
N GLY A 89 -15.90 -18.73 20.94
CA GLY A 89 -17.11 -18.68 20.13
C GLY A 89 -17.98 -19.92 20.25
N VAL A 90 -19.05 -19.80 21.06
CA VAL A 90 -20.36 -20.46 20.98
C VAL A 90 -20.42 -22.00 21.05
N ASP A 91 -21.15 -22.45 22.07
CA ASP A 91 -21.61 -23.83 22.28
C ASP A 91 -22.32 -24.39 21.03
N ASP A 92 -21.82 -25.50 20.49
CA ASP A 92 -22.63 -26.59 19.98
C ASP A 92 -21.88 -27.90 20.23
N GLU A 93 -22.51 -28.75 21.05
CA GLU A 93 -22.08 -30.11 21.36
C GLU A 93 -22.17 -30.99 20.11
N ASP A 94 -21.07 -31.64 19.73
CA ASP A 94 -21.10 -33.04 19.31
C ASP A 94 -19.70 -33.69 19.43
N GLY A 95 -19.51 -34.35 20.58
CA GLY A 95 -19.00 -35.70 20.75
C GLY A 95 -17.81 -36.26 19.93
N ILE A 96 -16.65 -36.22 20.58
CA ILE A 96 -15.65 -37.29 20.76
C ILE A 96 -14.52 -37.45 19.73
N CYS A 97 -13.34 -37.15 20.27
CA CYS A 97 -11.97 -37.35 19.83
C CYS A 97 -11.56 -38.81 19.62
N GLN A 98 -10.52 -39.02 18.80
CA GLN A 98 -9.22 -39.52 19.28
C GLN A 98 -8.19 -39.47 18.14
N GLU A 99 -7.10 -38.72 18.32
CA GLU A 99 -5.81 -39.15 17.76
C GLU A 99 -4.78 -39.16 18.88
N GLU A 100 -4.39 -40.39 19.21
CA GLU A 100 -3.28 -40.74 20.06
C GLU A 100 -1.97 -40.25 19.44
N LYS A 101 -1.09 -39.69 20.28
CA LYS A 101 0.30 -39.46 19.90
C LYS A 101 0.99 -40.81 19.78
N ASP A 102 1.47 -41.15 18.59
CA ASP A 102 2.54 -42.11 18.45
C ASP A 102 3.83 -41.44 17.96
N ASN A 103 4.80 -41.38 18.88
CA ASN A 103 6.18 -40.97 18.64
C ASN A 103 6.89 -42.14 17.97
N SER A 104 6.84 -42.20 16.64
CA SER A 104 7.73 -43.03 15.83
C SER A 104 8.54 -42.12 14.91
N LYS A 105 9.86 -42.18 15.07
CA LYS A 105 10.82 -41.60 14.12
C LYS A 105 10.63 -42.26 12.75
N ASN A 106 9.86 -41.62 11.87
CA ASN A 106 9.93 -41.83 10.43
C ASN A 106 9.89 -40.46 9.75
N ASN A 107 10.83 -40.24 8.83
CA ASN A 107 10.83 -39.10 7.92
C ASN A 107 9.72 -39.31 6.89
N GLU A 108 8.48 -39.04 7.29
CA GLU A 108 7.33 -38.94 6.39
C GLU A 108 6.87 -37.47 6.43
N GLU A 109 7.22 -36.77 5.35
CA GLU A 109 6.31 -35.84 4.67
C GLU A 109 5.47 -34.92 5.58
N ASN A 110 6.02 -33.75 5.92
CA ASN A 110 5.23 -32.65 6.49
C ASN A 110 4.07 -32.31 5.52
N PRO A 111 2.80 -32.51 5.91
CA PRO A 111 1.70 -31.96 5.12
C PRO A 111 1.82 -30.43 5.11
N ILE A 112 1.55 -29.83 3.97
CA ILE A 112 1.53 -28.37 3.84
C ILE A 112 0.32 -27.87 4.63
N ASP A 113 0.57 -27.35 5.83
CA ASP A 113 -0.46 -26.71 6.64
C ASP A 113 -0.76 -25.33 6.04
N LEU A 114 -1.94 -25.19 5.43
CA LEU A 114 -2.40 -23.94 4.80
C LEU A 114 -3.27 -23.19 5.80
N ASP A 115 -2.76 -22.05 6.29
CA ASP A 115 -3.50 -21.17 7.18
C ASP A 115 -4.24 -20.06 6.38
N ILE A 116 -5.48 -19.76 6.77
CA ILE A 116 -6.29 -18.72 6.15
C ILE A 116 -5.75 -17.36 6.59
N HIS A 117 -4.88 -16.78 5.78
CA HIS A 117 -4.30 -15.46 6.09
C HIS A 117 -5.34 -14.32 6.07
N TYR A 118 -6.39 -14.41 5.25
CA TYR A 118 -7.51 -13.47 5.26
C TYR A 118 -8.82 -14.18 4.92
N SER A 119 -9.84 -14.02 5.77
CA SER A 119 -11.20 -14.55 5.55
C SER A 119 -12.06 -13.73 4.58
N SER A 120 -11.56 -12.59 4.09
CA SER A 120 -12.32 -11.71 3.20
C SER A 120 -11.40 -11.03 2.19
N ILE A 121 -11.86 -10.96 0.93
CA ILE A 121 -11.21 -10.16 -0.13
C ILE A 121 -11.00 -8.72 0.32
N ARG A 122 -11.94 -8.17 1.12
CA ARG A 122 -11.81 -6.84 1.69
C ARG A 122 -10.57 -6.73 2.58
N ASN A 123 -10.35 -7.70 3.47
CA ASN A 123 -9.21 -7.69 4.39
C ASN A 123 -7.90 -7.92 3.66
N PHE A 124 -7.92 -8.74 2.59
CA PHE A 124 -6.77 -8.88 1.69
C PHE A 124 -6.39 -7.56 1.02
N LEU A 125 -7.37 -6.78 0.53
CA LEU A 125 -7.12 -5.48 -0.09
C LEU A 125 -6.68 -4.41 0.92
N LEU A 126 -7.28 -4.40 2.11
CA LEU A 126 -7.00 -3.40 3.14
C LEU A 126 -5.70 -3.67 3.90
N GLU A 127 -5.35 -4.95 4.10
CA GLU A 127 -4.27 -5.40 4.97
C GLU A 127 -4.32 -4.71 6.35
N PRO A 128 -5.37 -4.95 7.18
CA PRO A 128 -5.67 -4.14 8.37
C PRO A 128 -4.52 -4.08 9.39
N GLU A 129 -3.69 -5.11 9.45
CA GLU A 129 -2.50 -5.18 10.33
C GLU A 129 -1.39 -4.20 9.92
N ARG A 130 -1.38 -3.75 8.66
CA ARG A 130 -0.34 -2.85 8.14
C ARG A 130 -0.69 -1.40 8.45
N ILE A 131 -0.18 -0.94 9.58
CA ILE A 131 -0.46 0.39 10.14
C ILE A 131 0.81 1.22 10.31
N VAL A 132 0.63 2.54 10.28
CA VAL A 132 1.64 3.55 10.60
C VAL A 132 1.13 4.38 11.77
N ARG A 133 2.02 4.65 12.71
CA ARG A 133 1.69 5.39 13.92
C ARG A 133 1.88 6.89 13.72
N LEU A 134 0.83 7.67 13.99
CA LEU A 134 0.85 9.13 14.03
C LEU A 134 0.66 9.63 15.48
N PRO A 135 1.71 10.12 16.16
CA PRO A 135 1.58 10.81 17.44
C PRO A 135 0.56 11.96 17.39
N VAL A 136 -0.35 12.02 18.36
CA VAL A 136 -1.39 13.06 18.43
C VAL A 136 -0.77 14.45 18.60
N TYR A 137 0.39 14.54 19.26
CA TYR A 137 1.12 15.80 19.43
C TYR A 137 1.43 16.50 18.10
N TYR A 138 1.59 15.77 16.99
CA TYR A 138 1.80 16.38 15.67
C TYR A 138 0.61 17.22 15.18
N PHE A 139 -0.59 17.06 15.74
CA PHE A 139 -1.69 17.97 15.48
C PHE A 139 -1.46 19.38 16.03
N ARG A 140 -0.65 19.54 17.08
CA ARG A 140 -0.25 20.87 17.57
C ARG A 140 0.66 21.59 16.57
N TRP A 141 1.43 20.83 15.79
CA TRP A 141 2.29 21.37 14.72
C TRP A 141 1.53 21.79 13.46
N MET A 142 0.27 21.38 13.29
CA MET A 142 -0.49 21.62 12.05
C MET A 142 -0.61 23.10 11.67
N PRO A 143 -0.93 24.05 12.58
CA PRO A 143 -0.96 25.48 12.25
C PRO A 143 0.39 26.04 11.79
N TYR A 144 1.50 25.45 12.25
CA TYR A 144 2.85 25.90 11.94
C TYR A 144 3.32 25.39 10.58
N VAL A 145 3.21 24.08 10.33
CA VAL A 145 3.85 23.40 9.19
C VAL A 145 2.89 22.85 8.15
N GLY A 146 1.60 22.74 8.49
CA GLY A 146 0.55 22.20 7.62
C GLY A 146 0.62 20.68 7.43
N SER A 147 -0.44 20.13 6.82
CA SER A 147 -0.65 18.68 6.64
C SER A 147 0.49 17.98 5.90
N ARG A 148 1.02 18.63 4.86
CA ARG A 148 2.01 18.04 3.96
C ARG A 148 3.31 17.69 4.66
N ILE A 149 3.77 18.54 5.58
CA ILE A 149 4.99 18.27 6.35
C ILE A 149 4.77 17.11 7.32
N ILE A 150 3.61 17.05 7.97
CA ILE A 150 3.29 15.96 8.91
C ILE A 150 3.27 14.60 8.19
N PHE A 151 2.65 14.49 7.02
CA PHE A 151 2.72 13.25 6.21
C PHE A 151 4.13 12.92 5.76
N LEU A 152 4.96 13.93 5.45
CA LEU A 152 6.35 13.71 5.10
C LEU A 152 7.17 13.17 6.27
N VAL A 153 6.98 13.73 7.46
CA VAL A 153 7.63 13.27 8.69
C VAL A 153 7.18 11.85 9.03
N MET A 154 5.88 11.55 8.90
CA MET A 154 5.35 10.20 9.04
C MET A 154 6.00 9.21 8.06
N ALA A 155 6.14 9.59 6.79
CA ALA A 155 6.79 8.78 5.78
C ALA A 155 8.27 8.48 6.11
N MET A 156 9.00 9.48 6.60
CA MET A 156 10.39 9.31 7.04
C MET A 156 10.50 8.36 8.24
N TRP A 157 9.62 8.50 9.22
CA TRP A 157 9.54 7.60 10.37
C TRP A 157 9.17 6.16 9.97
N GLN A 158 8.24 6.00 9.04
CA GLN A 158 7.86 4.69 8.53
C GLN A 158 9.02 3.99 7.83
N GLU A 159 9.76 4.73 7.00
CA GLU A 159 10.94 4.19 6.31
C GLU A 159 12.10 3.89 7.28
N TYR A 160 12.27 4.69 8.34
CA TYR A 160 13.21 4.37 9.42
C TYR A 160 12.82 3.08 10.14
N PHE A 161 11.54 2.88 10.44
CA PHE A 161 11.02 1.67 11.08
C PHE A 161 11.27 0.42 10.20
N LEU A 162 10.95 0.51 8.91
CA LEU A 162 11.18 -0.56 7.94
C LEU A 162 12.68 -0.88 7.78
N ALA A 163 13.54 0.13 7.79
CA ALA A 163 14.99 -0.06 7.70
C ALA A 163 15.60 -0.65 8.98
N SER A 164 14.96 -0.44 10.13
CA SER A 164 15.45 -0.89 11.43
C SER A 164 14.93 -2.28 11.83
N GLU A 165 14.11 -2.93 10.99
CA GLU A 165 13.47 -4.24 11.27
C GLU A 165 12.75 -4.27 12.63
N GLY A 166 12.22 -3.13 13.10
CA GLY A 166 11.60 -3.00 14.42
C GLY A 166 12.56 -3.15 15.63
N LYS A 167 13.88 -3.23 15.42
CA LYS A 167 14.87 -3.33 16.51
C LYS A 167 14.87 -2.07 17.39
N LYS A 168 15.17 -2.24 18.69
CA LYS A 168 15.27 -1.14 19.66
C LYS A 168 16.23 -0.05 19.16
N ARG A 169 15.78 1.21 19.29
CA ARG A 169 16.51 2.41 18.85
C ARG A 169 17.90 2.46 19.50
N LYS A 170 18.96 2.63 18.69
CA LYS A 170 20.32 2.91 19.17
C LYS A 170 20.79 4.27 18.63
N GLY A 171 20.73 5.30 19.46
CA GLY A 171 21.30 6.62 19.18
C GLY A 171 20.52 7.45 18.14
N SER A 172 21.23 8.27 17.35
CA SER A 172 20.64 9.20 16.37
C SER A 172 19.79 8.48 15.31
N CYS A 173 18.55 8.94 15.09
CA CYS A 173 17.61 8.37 14.11
C CYS A 173 18.02 8.72 12.67
N LYS A 174 19.05 8.03 12.17
CA LYS A 174 19.56 8.18 10.81
C LYS A 174 18.97 7.12 9.91
N VAL A 175 18.47 7.53 8.75
CA VAL A 175 17.88 6.63 7.75
C VAL A 175 18.48 6.90 6.37
N SER A 176 18.86 5.84 5.65
CA SER A 176 19.39 5.91 4.29
C SER A 176 18.37 5.33 3.31
N VAL A 177 17.60 6.20 2.66
CA VAL A 177 16.43 5.79 1.85
C VAL A 177 16.35 6.57 0.55
N ARG A 178 15.81 5.91 -0.48
CA ARG A 178 15.51 6.52 -1.78
C ARG A 178 14.33 7.49 -1.65
N ALA A 179 14.47 8.68 -2.23
CA ALA A 179 13.46 9.74 -2.17
C ALA A 179 12.07 9.26 -2.62
N GLU A 180 12.02 8.36 -3.61
CA GLU A 180 10.80 7.82 -4.20
C GLU A 180 9.96 7.04 -3.18
N ARG A 181 10.60 6.32 -2.25
CA ARG A 181 9.88 5.58 -1.20
C ARG A 181 9.21 6.54 -0.22
N ILE A 182 9.93 7.57 0.21
CA ILE A 182 9.40 8.61 1.11
C ILE A 182 8.23 9.35 0.42
N CYS A 183 8.40 9.71 -0.85
CA CYS A 183 7.36 10.38 -1.64
C CYS A 183 6.09 9.55 -1.75
N GLN A 184 6.21 8.23 -1.91
CA GLN A 184 5.07 7.33 -1.99
C GLN A 184 4.26 7.33 -0.70
N TRP A 185 4.90 7.22 0.46
CA TRP A 185 4.22 7.26 1.76
C TRP A 185 3.59 8.61 2.05
N ALA A 186 4.24 9.69 1.63
CA ALA A 186 3.78 11.05 1.90
C ALA A 186 2.76 11.57 0.87
N GLY A 187 2.43 10.78 -0.16
CA GLY A 187 1.48 11.17 -1.21
C GLY A 187 1.90 12.43 -1.97
N MET A 188 3.20 12.64 -2.21
CA MET A 188 3.72 13.85 -2.85
C MET A 188 4.66 13.56 -4.01
N SER A 189 4.81 14.52 -4.92
CA SER A 189 5.75 14.38 -6.04
C SER A 189 7.20 14.60 -5.62
N ARG A 190 8.13 14.01 -6.38
CA ARG A 190 9.57 14.20 -6.18
C ARG A 190 9.96 15.69 -6.16
N ALA A 191 9.37 16.50 -7.04
CA ALA A 191 9.64 17.93 -7.11
C ALA A 191 9.18 18.66 -5.83
N GLN A 192 8.02 18.31 -5.29
CA GLN A 192 7.52 18.86 -4.03
C GLN A 192 8.45 18.47 -2.87
N PHE A 193 8.85 17.21 -2.81
CA PHE A 193 9.78 16.71 -1.79
C PHE A 193 11.10 17.48 -1.77
N PHE A 194 11.76 17.67 -2.92
CA PHE A 194 13.03 18.40 -2.96
C PHE A 194 12.91 19.91 -2.70
N ARG A 195 11.73 20.52 -2.92
CA ARG A 195 11.45 21.89 -2.46
C ARG A 195 11.35 21.96 -0.93
N LEU A 196 10.73 20.95 -0.32
CA LEU A 196 10.59 20.85 1.15
C LEU A 196 11.88 20.38 1.85
N LEU A 197 12.93 20.00 1.11
CA LEU A 197 14.24 19.65 1.65
C LEU A 197 15.25 20.81 1.61
N GLN A 198 14.89 21.95 1.02
CA GLN A 198 15.80 23.09 0.97
C GLN A 198 16.10 23.62 2.38
N PRO A 199 17.31 24.17 2.63
CA PRO A 199 17.62 24.83 3.89
C PRO A 199 16.60 25.93 4.22
N GLY A 200 16.22 26.04 5.48
CA GLY A 200 15.20 27.00 5.93
C GLY A 200 13.74 26.57 5.70
N SER A 201 13.50 25.42 5.06
CA SER A 201 12.14 24.88 4.95
C SER A 201 11.60 24.41 6.31
N LYS A 202 10.27 24.38 6.44
CA LYS A 202 9.56 23.93 7.66
C LYS A 202 9.86 22.48 8.06
N LEU A 203 10.41 21.66 7.16
CA LEU A 203 10.85 20.31 7.48
C LEU A 203 12.03 20.30 8.47
N GLY A 204 12.82 21.38 8.52
CA GLY A 204 13.98 21.50 9.40
C GLY A 204 13.65 21.39 10.90
N TRP A 205 12.38 21.54 11.29
CA TRP A 205 11.93 21.29 12.67
C TRP A 205 11.94 19.81 13.05
N PHE A 206 11.87 18.91 12.06
CA PHE A 206 11.71 17.47 12.25
C PHE A 206 12.82 16.63 11.64
N ALA A 207 13.49 17.12 10.61
CA ALA A 207 14.53 16.36 9.94
C ALA A 207 15.52 17.26 9.22
N ARG A 208 16.75 16.77 9.08
CA ARG A 208 17.76 17.36 8.18
C ARG A 208 18.34 16.33 7.25
N LYS A 209 18.73 16.79 6.06
CA LYS A 209 19.46 15.99 5.10
C LYS A 209 20.95 15.94 5.51
N ILE A 210 21.51 14.74 5.57
CA ILE A 210 22.95 14.51 5.72
C ILE A 210 23.57 14.40 4.32
N GLU A 211 24.86 14.72 4.19
CA GLU A 211 25.60 14.53 2.94
C GLU A 211 25.46 13.09 2.41
N THR A 212 25.30 12.99 1.08
CA THR A 212 25.18 11.72 0.37
C THR A 212 26.51 11.28 -0.16
N ASP A 213 26.90 10.06 0.16
CA ASP A 213 28.07 9.43 -0.42
C ASP A 213 27.81 9.03 -1.89
N TYR A 214 28.88 8.69 -2.60
CA TYR A 214 28.78 8.09 -3.93
C TYR A 214 29.14 6.61 -3.79
N GLU A 215 28.27 5.73 -4.27
CA GLU A 215 28.54 4.29 -4.35
C GLU A 215 29.18 3.99 -5.71
N ILE A 216 30.25 3.20 -5.73
CA ILE A 216 30.84 2.71 -6.98
C ILE A 216 30.15 1.38 -7.31
N ASP A 217 29.52 1.30 -8.47
CA ASP A 217 28.92 0.05 -8.94
C ASP A 217 30.02 -0.96 -9.25
N LYS A 218 30.11 -2.04 -8.45
CA LYS A 218 31.16 -3.07 -8.54
C LYS A 218 31.22 -3.76 -9.91
N ARG A 219 30.12 -3.75 -10.68
CA ARG A 219 30.06 -4.40 -12.00
C ARG A 219 30.41 -3.47 -13.16
N SER A 220 30.08 -2.19 -13.05
CA SER A 220 30.26 -1.22 -14.15
C SER A 220 31.38 -0.21 -13.91
N GLY A 221 31.95 -0.16 -12.70
CA GLY A 221 32.95 0.85 -12.29
C GLY A 221 32.40 2.28 -12.25
N ARG A 222 31.11 2.48 -12.53
CA ARG A 222 30.48 3.80 -12.58
C ARG A 222 30.05 4.26 -11.20
N THR A 223 30.32 5.51 -10.88
CA THR A 223 29.82 6.15 -9.67
C THR A 223 28.32 6.36 -9.77
N LYS A 224 27.57 5.69 -8.91
CA LYS A 224 26.14 5.84 -8.70
C LYS A 224 25.91 6.64 -7.43
N LYS A 225 25.03 7.63 -7.49
CA LYS A 225 24.63 8.37 -6.29
C LYS A 225 24.01 7.42 -5.26
N SER A 226 24.51 7.41 -4.03
CA SER A 226 23.94 6.58 -2.96
C SER A 226 22.51 7.05 -2.63
N SER A 227 21.80 6.23 -1.85
CA SER A 227 20.54 6.67 -1.22
C SER A 227 20.78 7.92 -0.37
N ASN A 228 19.76 8.78 -0.27
CA ASN A 228 19.85 9.97 0.56
C ASN A 228 19.85 9.59 2.04
N LYS A 229 20.75 10.20 2.82
CA LYS A 229 20.79 10.03 4.27
C LYS A 229 20.04 11.18 4.94
N TYR A 230 19.16 10.84 5.87
CA TYR A 230 18.35 11.79 6.64
C TYR A 230 18.55 11.53 8.12
N GLU A 231 18.64 12.60 8.90
CA GLU A 231 18.52 12.53 10.36
C GLU A 231 17.16 13.06 10.75
N ILE A 232 16.40 12.23 11.47
CA ILE A 232 15.06 12.53 11.95
C ILE A 232 15.17 12.89 13.43
N TYR A 233 14.43 13.92 13.83
CA TYR A 233 14.36 14.42 15.18
C TYR A 233 13.17 13.84 15.93
N GLU A 234 13.37 13.52 17.21
CA GLU A 234 12.36 12.88 18.05
C GLU A 234 11.49 13.92 18.75
N SER A 235 10.17 13.83 18.57
CA SER A 235 9.17 14.59 19.32
C SER A 235 9.52 16.07 19.56
N PRO A 236 9.78 16.87 18.50
CA PRO A 236 10.08 18.28 18.66
C PRO A 236 8.87 19.04 19.22
N LEU A 237 9.11 19.99 20.14
CA LEU A 237 8.09 20.91 20.66
C LEU A 237 7.81 22.04 19.67
N THR A 238 6.55 22.44 19.56
CA THR A 238 6.24 23.68 18.82
C THR A 238 6.88 24.88 19.53
N PRO A 239 7.28 25.95 18.82
CA PRO A 239 7.83 27.14 19.46
C PRO A 239 6.91 27.74 20.51
N GLY A 240 5.59 27.81 20.24
CA GLY A 240 4.60 28.27 21.22
C GLY A 240 4.51 27.36 22.44
N ASP A 241 4.50 26.04 22.27
CA ASP A 241 4.49 25.12 23.41
C ASP A 241 5.79 25.18 24.23
N ALA A 242 6.92 25.47 23.60
CA ALA A 242 8.19 25.67 24.28
C ALA A 242 8.18 26.96 25.11
N GLU A 243 7.56 28.03 24.59
CA GLU A 243 7.33 29.28 25.32
C GLU A 243 6.38 29.08 26.50
N ASP A 244 5.24 28.43 26.29
CA ASP A 244 4.26 28.08 27.33
C ASP A 244 4.90 27.27 28.46
N LEU A 245 5.62 26.20 28.12
CA LEU A 245 6.34 25.39 29.08
C LEU A 245 7.38 26.22 29.85
N SER A 246 8.10 27.10 29.15
CA SER A 246 9.10 27.95 29.79
C SER A 246 8.48 28.95 30.76
N ALA A 247 7.35 29.56 30.41
CA ALA A 247 6.60 30.49 31.25
C ALA A 247 6.07 29.77 32.50
N PHE A 248 5.50 28.58 32.34
CA PHE A 248 5.03 27.75 33.43
C PHE A 248 6.17 27.42 34.42
N LEU A 249 7.30 26.93 33.93
CA LEU A 249 8.44 26.54 34.78
C LEU A 249 9.08 27.74 35.49
N VAL A 250 9.16 28.90 34.83
CA VAL A 250 9.68 30.13 35.45
C VAL A 250 8.75 30.62 36.56
N SER A 251 7.42 30.58 36.36
CA SER A 251 6.46 30.97 37.40
C SER A 251 6.49 30.08 38.65
N HIS A 252 6.94 28.83 38.51
CA HIS A 252 7.10 27.87 39.61
C HIS A 252 8.53 27.78 40.14
N GLY A 253 9.40 28.76 39.83
CA GLY A 253 10.70 28.89 40.48
C GLY A 253 11.78 27.92 40.02
N ILE A 254 11.76 27.45 38.76
CA ILE A 254 12.76 26.51 38.23
C ILE A 254 14.23 26.96 38.40
N LYS A 255 14.47 28.27 38.47
CA LYS A 255 15.83 28.84 38.68
C LYS A 255 16.35 28.63 40.10
N GLU A 256 15.45 28.54 41.07
CA GLU A 256 15.80 28.40 42.50
C GLU A 256 15.68 26.93 42.93
N THR A 257 14.58 26.27 42.57
CA THR A 257 14.28 24.89 42.96
C THR A 257 13.82 24.04 41.75
N PRO A 258 14.77 23.59 40.90
CA PRO A 258 14.43 22.94 39.63
C PRO A 258 13.69 21.61 39.81
N GLU A 259 14.05 20.81 40.82
CA GLU A 259 13.39 19.53 41.08
C GLU A 259 11.93 19.71 41.51
N SER A 260 11.66 20.63 42.44
CA SER A 260 10.30 20.93 42.91
C SER A 260 9.43 21.46 41.77
N ALA A 261 9.95 22.40 40.98
CA ALA A 261 9.23 22.94 39.82
C ALA A 261 8.87 21.85 38.80
N LEU A 262 9.79 20.92 38.54
CA LEU A 262 9.55 19.79 37.64
C LEU A 262 8.58 18.76 38.22
N GLN A 263 8.63 18.46 39.52
CA GLN A 263 7.65 17.58 40.17
C GLN A 263 6.24 18.16 40.08
N ILE A 264 6.08 19.47 40.30
CA ILE A 264 4.80 20.17 40.11
C ILE A 264 4.35 20.02 38.66
N ALA A 265 5.22 20.31 37.68
CA ALA A 265 4.89 20.16 36.26
C ALA A 265 4.52 18.73 35.87
N VAL A 266 5.23 17.72 36.40
CA VAL A 266 4.93 16.31 36.15
C VAL A 266 3.56 15.92 36.71
N SER A 267 3.12 16.53 37.82
CA SER A 267 1.80 16.27 38.41
C SER A 267 0.65 17.06 37.76
N ALA A 268 0.94 18.25 37.23
CA ALA A 268 -0.02 19.21 36.67
C ALA A 268 -0.73 18.69 35.41
N ASN A 269 -1.97 19.11 35.19
CA ASN A 269 -2.70 18.75 33.97
C ASN A 269 -1.97 19.37 32.74
N PRO A 270 -1.78 18.66 31.62
CA PRO A 270 -1.18 19.27 30.42
C PRO A 270 -1.85 20.56 29.95
N LYS A 271 -3.14 20.77 30.27
CA LYS A 271 -3.88 22.03 30.02
C LYS A 271 -3.46 23.22 30.88
N GLU A 272 -2.84 22.97 32.03
CA GLU A 272 -2.29 24.01 32.91
C GLU A 272 -0.90 24.47 32.44
N ILE A 273 -0.23 23.63 31.64
CA ILE A 273 1.13 23.87 31.12
C ILE A 273 1.07 24.45 29.71
N LEU A 274 0.25 23.87 28.83
CA LEU A 274 0.15 24.25 27.41
C LEU A 274 -1.17 24.96 27.12
N GLN A 275 -1.17 25.92 26.20
CA GLN A 275 -2.39 26.62 25.80
C GLN A 275 -3.33 25.72 24.97
N TYR A 276 -4.64 25.86 25.19
CA TYR A 276 -5.70 25.23 24.40
C TYR A 276 -6.78 26.26 24.02
N PRO A 277 -7.13 26.40 22.72
CA PRO A 277 -6.53 25.75 21.55
C PRO A 277 -5.06 26.13 21.35
N VAL A 278 -4.33 25.37 20.52
CA VAL A 278 -2.89 25.60 20.29
C VAL A 278 -2.64 27.03 19.80
N GLN A 279 -1.56 27.63 20.27
CA GLN A 279 -1.17 28.98 19.86
C GLN A 279 -0.88 29.02 18.36
N CYS A 280 -1.42 30.03 17.68
CA CYS A 280 -1.11 30.29 16.28
C CYS A 280 0.36 30.70 16.11
N PRO A 281 1.01 30.35 14.99
CA PRO A 281 2.36 30.80 14.72
C PRO A 281 2.44 32.34 14.71
N PRO A 282 3.49 32.95 15.30
CA PRO A 282 3.68 34.39 15.25
C PRO A 282 3.89 34.89 13.81
N GLU A 283 3.64 36.17 13.54
CA GLU A 283 3.73 36.74 12.18
C GLU A 283 5.11 36.53 11.53
N ASP A 284 6.18 36.55 12.34
CA ASP A 284 7.56 36.33 11.89
C ASP A 284 7.98 34.85 11.85
N PHE A 285 7.07 33.89 12.09
CA PHE A 285 7.39 32.46 12.10
C PHE A 285 8.02 31.98 10.79
N GLU A 286 7.60 32.50 9.64
CA GLU A 286 8.18 32.13 8.33
C GLU A 286 9.65 32.59 8.17
N LYS A 287 10.12 33.55 8.99
CA LYS A 287 11.51 34.02 9.02
C LYS A 287 12.36 33.26 10.03
N MET A 288 11.75 32.54 10.97
CA MET A 288 12.46 31.79 11.99
C MET A 288 13.22 30.62 11.38
N LEU A 289 14.49 30.47 11.75
CA LEU A 289 15.27 29.29 11.38
C LEU A 289 14.77 28.08 12.17
N PRO A 290 14.41 26.97 11.49
CA PRO A 290 13.99 25.76 12.18
C PRO A 290 15.06 25.26 13.15
N SER A 291 14.66 25.01 14.39
CA SER A 291 15.56 24.54 15.45
C SER A 291 14.94 23.36 16.18
N TYR A 292 15.71 22.27 16.33
CA TYR A 292 15.22 21.13 17.09
C TYR A 292 15.17 21.47 18.59
N GLN A 293 13.96 21.59 19.13
CA GLN A 293 13.71 21.89 20.54
C GLN A 293 12.92 20.74 21.19
N THR A 294 13.40 20.27 22.32
CA THR A 294 12.75 19.26 23.17
C THR A 294 12.47 19.83 24.57
N VAL A 295 11.63 19.14 25.34
CA VAL A 295 11.39 19.47 26.77
C VAL A 295 12.71 19.56 27.53
N GLN A 296 13.62 18.60 27.32
CA GLN A 296 14.94 18.59 27.94
C GLN A 296 15.77 19.80 27.52
N SER A 297 15.70 20.22 26.25
CA SER A 297 16.44 21.40 25.78
C SER A 297 15.92 22.70 26.40
N VAL A 298 14.60 22.81 26.62
CA VAL A 298 13.97 23.97 27.28
C VAL A 298 14.38 24.02 28.75
N ILE A 299 14.25 22.90 29.47
CA ILE A 299 14.66 22.79 30.89
C ILE A 299 16.15 23.10 31.03
N LYS A 300 17.01 22.51 30.18
CA LYS A 300 18.45 22.77 30.18
C LYS A 300 18.78 24.25 29.97
N LYS A 301 18.03 24.95 29.10
CA LYS A 301 18.21 26.40 28.86
C LYS A 301 17.81 27.23 30.08
N LEU A 302 16.79 26.83 30.84
CA LEU A 302 16.31 27.54 32.02
C LEU A 302 17.21 27.31 33.25
N VAL A 303 17.68 26.07 33.43
CA VAL A 303 18.54 25.66 34.55
C VAL A 303 19.99 26.09 34.33
N GLY A 304 20.45 26.20 33.08
CA GLY A 304 21.78 26.72 32.73
C GLY A 304 22.93 25.70 32.82
N HIS A 305 22.68 24.49 33.32
CA HIS A 305 23.65 23.39 33.36
C HIS A 305 23.10 22.10 32.73
N ARG A 306 23.93 21.05 32.62
CA ARG A 306 23.47 19.74 32.12
C ARG A 306 22.51 19.11 33.11
N LEU A 307 21.49 18.42 32.60
CA LEU A 307 20.54 17.67 33.42
C LEU A 307 21.22 16.37 33.81
N ASP A 308 21.34 16.12 35.12
CA ASP A 308 21.97 14.92 35.67
C ASP A 308 21.00 14.22 36.64
N GLY A 309 21.03 12.89 36.70
CA GLY A 309 20.33 12.09 37.70
C GLY A 309 18.81 12.29 37.75
N GLU A 310 18.30 12.78 38.87
CA GLU A 310 16.86 12.95 39.11
C GLU A 310 16.23 14.01 38.21
N LEU A 311 16.95 15.10 37.90
CA LEU A 311 16.48 16.16 37.00
C LEU A 311 16.25 15.62 35.58
N GLU A 312 17.13 14.74 35.09
CA GLU A 312 16.96 14.11 33.79
C GLU A 312 15.76 13.16 33.78
N ASN A 313 15.58 12.38 34.85
CA ASN A 313 14.42 11.49 35.01
C ASN A 313 13.10 12.27 35.03
N LEU A 314 13.01 13.35 35.81
CA LEU A 314 11.82 14.21 35.85
C LEU A 314 11.56 14.89 34.51
N ALA A 315 12.60 15.36 33.82
CA ALA A 315 12.48 15.92 32.48
C ALA A 315 11.96 14.89 31.47
N ASN A 316 12.41 13.64 31.55
CA ASN A 316 11.93 12.54 30.70
C ASN A 316 10.48 12.16 31.01
N GLN A 317 10.09 12.15 32.29
CA GLN A 317 8.68 11.93 32.69
C GLN A 317 7.79 13.05 32.15
N LEU A 318 8.21 14.31 32.28
CA LEU A 318 7.47 15.44 31.75
C LEU A 318 7.37 15.38 30.22
N ALA A 319 8.46 15.04 29.52
CA ALA A 319 8.46 14.83 28.08
C ALA A 319 7.46 13.73 27.67
N ASN A 320 7.47 12.60 28.36
CA ASN A 320 6.52 11.51 28.10
C ASN A 320 5.06 11.89 28.41
N ARG A 321 4.82 12.83 29.33
CA ARG A 321 3.46 13.32 29.62
C ARG A 321 2.97 14.34 28.58
N LEU A 322 3.86 15.19 28.06
CA LEU A 322 3.48 16.27 27.13
C LEU A 322 3.49 15.83 25.66
N THR A 323 4.52 15.10 25.24
CA THR A 323 4.74 14.69 23.84
C THR A 323 4.78 13.17 23.66
N GLY A 324 4.53 12.43 24.74
CA GLY A 324 4.98 11.06 24.83
C GLY A 324 4.23 10.04 23.97
N PRO A 325 4.72 8.79 24.03
CA PRO A 325 4.33 7.76 23.09
C PRO A 325 3.00 7.07 23.43
N GLY A 326 2.20 7.56 24.37
CA GLY A 326 0.88 7.00 24.68
C GLY A 326 -0.19 7.37 23.67
N ASP A 327 -0.20 8.63 23.23
CA ASP A 327 -1.29 9.17 22.41
C ASP A 327 -0.93 9.16 20.93
N PHE A 328 -1.56 8.26 20.18
CA PHE A 328 -1.35 8.14 18.74
C PHE A 328 -2.59 7.67 18.00
N ILE A 329 -2.61 7.95 16.71
CA ILE A 329 -3.60 7.45 15.76
C ILE A 329 -2.89 6.41 14.89
N LEU A 330 -3.60 5.32 14.62
CA LEU A 330 -3.16 4.31 13.68
C LEU A 330 -3.73 4.65 12.29
N VAL A 331 -2.84 4.79 11.32
CA VAL A 331 -3.17 5.10 9.93
C VAL A 331 -2.81 3.88 9.09
N SER A 332 -3.77 3.30 8.37
CA SER A 332 -3.48 2.12 7.56
C SER A 332 -2.54 2.45 6.39
N TRP A 333 -1.79 1.46 5.95
CA TRP A 333 -1.02 1.53 4.70
C TRP A 333 -1.93 1.79 3.51
N TYR A 334 -3.12 1.21 3.52
CA TYR A 334 -4.12 1.41 2.49
C TYR A 334 -4.52 2.89 2.38
N PHE A 335 -4.77 3.56 3.50
CA PHE A 335 -5.08 4.99 3.52
C PHE A 335 -3.95 5.84 2.93
N LEU A 336 -2.71 5.58 3.34
CA LEU A 336 -1.54 6.33 2.85
C LEU A 336 -1.24 6.09 1.36
N LYS A 337 -1.42 4.86 0.87
CA LYS A 337 -1.08 4.50 -0.51
C LYS A 337 -2.19 4.80 -1.51
N ASN A 338 -3.45 4.67 -1.11
CA ASN A 338 -4.60 4.75 -2.02
C ASN A 338 -5.44 6.00 -1.81
N TRP A 339 -5.68 6.42 -0.56
CA TRP A 339 -6.55 7.57 -0.27
C TRP A 339 -5.81 8.90 -0.23
N LEU A 340 -4.65 8.96 0.41
CA LEU A 340 -3.86 10.19 0.53
C LEU A 340 -3.52 10.84 -0.83
N PRO A 341 -3.11 10.10 -1.89
CA PRO A 341 -2.82 10.71 -3.18
C PRO A 341 -4.05 11.32 -3.87
N VAL A 342 -5.24 10.78 -3.62
CA VAL A 342 -6.48 11.19 -4.29
C VAL A 342 -7.19 12.30 -3.51
N LEU A 343 -7.25 12.22 -2.18
CA LEU A 343 -7.80 13.27 -1.32
C LEU A 343 -6.89 14.50 -1.22
N GLY A 344 -5.58 14.28 -1.30
CA GLY A 344 -4.57 15.28 -0.98
C GLY A 344 -4.36 15.44 0.53
N SER A 345 -3.23 16.06 0.90
CA SER A 345 -2.76 16.09 2.29
C SER A 345 -3.73 16.80 3.24
N ASP A 346 -4.36 17.90 2.83
CA ASP A 346 -5.21 18.69 3.72
C ASP A 346 -6.53 17.98 4.05
N ALA A 347 -7.22 17.45 3.03
CA ALA A 347 -8.47 16.70 3.23
C ALA A 347 -8.24 15.36 3.93
N ALA A 348 -7.14 14.65 3.60
CA ALA A 348 -6.76 13.43 4.30
C ALA A 348 -6.47 13.70 5.80
N MET A 349 -5.79 14.80 6.12
CA MET A 349 -5.53 15.16 7.51
C MET A 349 -6.81 15.56 8.26
N PHE A 350 -7.76 16.21 7.57
CA PHE A 350 -9.07 16.51 8.14
C PHE A 350 -9.80 15.24 8.58
N VAL A 351 -9.77 14.17 7.78
CA VAL A 351 -10.31 12.85 8.16
C VAL A 351 -9.63 12.31 9.41
N LEU A 352 -8.29 12.37 9.49
CA LEU A 352 -7.54 11.86 10.65
C LEU A 352 -7.84 12.64 11.94
N ILE A 353 -7.99 13.98 11.85
CA ILE A 353 -8.36 14.81 13.00
C ILE A 353 -9.76 14.44 13.51
N LEU A 354 -10.73 14.23 12.61
CA LEU A 354 -12.07 13.83 12.99
C LEU A 354 -12.11 12.42 13.60
N ARG A 355 -11.34 11.48 13.04
CA ARG A 355 -11.20 10.12 13.61
C ARG A 355 -10.61 10.13 15.01
N ASN A 356 -9.67 11.03 15.29
CA ASN A 356 -9.11 11.20 16.64
C ASN A 356 -10.13 11.69 17.68
N LEU A 357 -11.23 12.32 17.24
CA LEU A 357 -12.30 12.79 18.11
C LEU A 357 -13.41 11.74 18.28
N CYS A 358 -13.36 10.66 17.52
CA CYS A 358 -14.26 9.51 17.66
C CYS A 358 -13.68 8.54 18.69
N TYR A 359 -14.54 7.88 19.46
CA TYR A 359 -14.12 6.82 20.37
C TYR A 359 -15.16 5.71 20.45
N PHE A 360 -14.72 4.55 20.92
CA PHE A 360 -15.58 3.44 21.28
C PHE A 360 -15.49 3.24 22.79
N ASN A 361 -16.63 3.29 23.46
CA ASN A 361 -16.71 2.98 24.87
C ASN A 361 -17.09 1.50 25.04
N ASP A 362 -16.08 0.67 25.32
CA ASP A 362 -16.25 -0.77 25.48
C ASP A 362 -17.22 -1.16 26.61
N ALA A 363 -17.26 -0.37 27.70
CA ALA A 363 -18.12 -0.67 28.85
C ALA A 363 -19.62 -0.47 28.56
N ILE A 364 -19.96 0.40 27.60
CA ILE A 364 -21.35 0.75 27.26
C ILE A 364 -21.72 0.23 25.86
N GLY A 365 -20.73 -0.17 25.06
CA GLY A 365 -20.89 -0.45 23.62
C GLY A 365 -21.15 0.80 22.78
N GLU A 366 -21.01 2.00 23.35
CA GLU A 366 -21.30 3.26 22.66
C GLU A 366 -20.21 3.57 21.63
N ILE A 367 -20.61 3.60 20.36
CA ILE A 367 -19.77 4.07 19.26
C ILE A 367 -20.08 5.54 19.04
N ARG A 368 -19.13 6.42 19.39
CA ARG A 368 -19.24 7.84 19.10
C ARG A 368 -18.49 8.16 17.82
N ASP A 369 -19.22 8.14 16.70
CA ASP A 369 -18.77 8.50 15.35
C ASP A 369 -19.25 9.90 14.91
N GLU A 370 -20.02 10.59 15.76
CA GLU A 370 -20.49 11.94 15.53
C GLU A 370 -19.71 12.97 16.35
N VAL A 371 -19.12 13.94 15.65
CA VAL A 371 -18.20 14.93 16.23
C VAL A 371 -18.68 16.35 15.95
N TRP A 372 -18.70 17.17 17.00
CA TRP A 372 -18.93 18.61 16.89
C TRP A 372 -17.60 19.35 16.76
N MET A 373 -17.54 20.29 15.80
CA MET A 373 -16.43 21.21 15.63
C MET A 373 -16.95 22.65 15.70
N ASP A 374 -16.51 23.36 16.73
CA ASP A 374 -16.87 24.76 16.99
C ASP A 374 -16.00 25.72 16.16
N GLY A 375 -16.54 26.90 15.83
CA GLY A 375 -15.82 27.94 15.06
C GLY A 375 -15.81 27.75 13.54
N GLY A 376 -16.64 26.85 13.03
CA GLY A 376 -16.97 26.76 11.61
C GLY A 376 -15.80 26.31 10.74
N TYR A 377 -15.79 26.77 9.48
CA TYR A 377 -14.70 26.47 8.55
C TYR A 377 -13.40 27.19 8.88
N GLU A 378 -13.48 28.32 9.59
CA GLU A 378 -12.32 29.11 9.99
C GLU A 378 -11.49 28.38 11.03
N SER A 379 -12.13 27.89 12.09
CA SER A 379 -11.48 27.04 13.11
C SER A 379 -10.84 25.80 12.50
N ILE A 380 -11.53 25.12 11.57
CA ILE A 380 -10.97 23.96 10.86
C ILE A 380 -9.75 24.35 10.02
N ALA A 381 -9.81 25.48 9.31
CA ALA A 381 -8.71 25.96 8.48
C ALA A 381 -7.49 26.34 9.34
N ILE A 382 -7.69 27.07 10.44
CA ILE A 382 -6.63 27.42 11.41
C ILE A 382 -5.98 26.14 11.94
N ARG A 383 -6.79 25.17 12.38
CA ARG A 383 -6.28 23.90 12.90
C ARG A 383 -5.48 23.10 11.88
N LEU A 384 -5.81 23.21 10.59
CA LEU A 384 -5.09 22.55 9.50
C LEU A 384 -3.89 23.36 8.96
N GLY A 385 -3.66 24.59 9.44
CA GLY A 385 -2.64 25.49 8.90
C GLY A 385 -2.98 26.03 7.50
N ILE A 386 -4.26 26.10 7.15
CA ILE A 386 -4.75 26.58 5.86
C ILE A 386 -5.06 28.07 5.94
N LYS A 387 -4.37 28.88 5.13
CA LYS A 387 -4.54 30.35 5.13
C LYS A 387 -5.92 30.81 4.63
N ASN A 388 -6.57 30.05 3.76
CA ASN A 388 -7.85 30.41 3.16
C ASN A 388 -8.98 29.44 3.58
N PRO A 389 -9.88 29.85 4.50
CA PRO A 389 -11.00 29.01 4.96
C PRO A 389 -11.96 28.55 3.85
N ARG A 390 -12.00 29.24 2.70
CA ARG A 390 -12.84 28.84 1.56
C ARG A 390 -12.43 27.50 0.97
N ILE A 391 -11.17 27.08 1.17
CA ILE A 391 -10.70 25.77 0.70
C ILE A 391 -11.48 24.66 1.44
N VAL A 392 -11.60 24.77 2.76
CA VAL A 392 -12.37 23.82 3.59
C VAL A 392 -13.84 23.85 3.21
N ALA A 393 -14.40 25.03 2.97
CA ALA A 393 -15.79 25.17 2.54
C ALA A 393 -16.09 24.48 1.19
N ASN A 394 -15.09 24.33 0.31
CA ASN A 394 -15.26 23.65 -0.98
C ASN A 394 -15.22 22.12 -0.88
N TRP A 395 -14.72 21.56 0.24
CA TRP A 395 -14.64 20.11 0.43
C TRP A 395 -15.98 19.47 0.76
N LEU A 396 -16.95 20.27 1.21
CA LEU A 396 -18.26 19.81 1.63
C LEU A 396 -19.33 20.43 0.73
N PRO A 397 -20.44 19.72 0.46
CA PRO A 397 -21.54 20.27 -0.30
C PRO A 397 -22.06 21.59 0.30
N ALA A 398 -22.46 22.53 -0.55
CA ALA A 398 -23.09 23.76 -0.10
C ALA A 398 -24.44 23.45 0.58
N ARG A 399 -24.73 24.07 1.73
CA ARG A 399 -26.03 23.90 2.42
C ARG A 399 -27.11 24.82 1.86
N ILE A 400 -26.70 26.00 1.37
CA ILE A 400 -27.59 27.01 0.80
C ILE A 400 -27.24 27.11 -0.68
N ASP A 401 -28.17 26.70 -1.54
CA ASP A 401 -28.05 26.95 -2.96
C ASP A 401 -28.05 28.45 -3.20
N ARG A 402 -26.88 29.02 -3.47
CA ARG A 402 -26.76 30.42 -3.87
C ARG A 402 -27.36 30.55 -5.27
N GLY A 403 -28.42 31.34 -5.37
CA GLY A 403 -29.25 31.50 -6.57
C GLY A 403 -28.50 31.99 -7.83
N LYS A 404 -29.11 31.64 -8.97
CA LYS A 404 -28.74 31.88 -10.38
C LYS A 404 -27.30 31.50 -10.74
N ARG A 405 -27.09 30.21 -11.06
CA ARG A 405 -25.98 29.77 -11.91
C ARG A 405 -26.11 30.45 -13.27
N LYS A 406 -25.02 31.02 -13.78
CA LYS A 406 -24.98 31.52 -15.17
C LYS A 406 -25.29 30.35 -16.12
N GLU A 407 -26.20 30.54 -17.07
CA GLU A 407 -26.59 29.51 -18.05
C GLU A 407 -25.43 29.08 -18.96
N LYS A 408 -24.46 29.97 -19.19
CA LYS A 408 -23.22 29.67 -19.92
C LYS A 408 -22.02 29.79 -18.98
N LEU A 409 -21.41 28.65 -18.65
CA LEU A 409 -20.16 28.55 -17.89
C LEU A 409 -18.99 28.34 -18.85
N SER A 410 -17.83 28.92 -18.52
CA SER A 410 -16.60 28.64 -19.27
C SER A 410 -16.15 27.19 -19.06
N GLU A 411 -15.46 26.59 -20.03
CA GLU A 411 -14.88 25.24 -19.90
C GLU A 411 -13.98 25.11 -18.66
N ARG A 412 -13.20 26.16 -18.34
CA ARG A 412 -12.36 26.20 -17.14
C ARG A 412 -13.19 26.15 -15.86
N THR A 413 -14.34 26.82 -15.85
CA THR A 413 -15.27 26.79 -14.71
C THR A 413 -15.90 25.41 -14.56
N ASN A 414 -16.31 24.77 -15.65
CA ASN A 414 -16.86 23.41 -15.63
C ASN A 414 -15.84 22.40 -15.10
N LYS A 415 -14.59 22.44 -15.59
CA LYS A 415 -13.50 21.58 -15.09
C LYS A 415 -13.27 21.74 -13.59
N GLU A 416 -13.29 22.98 -13.08
CA GLU A 416 -13.12 23.24 -11.65
C GLU A 416 -14.32 22.77 -10.82
N ILE A 417 -15.55 22.88 -11.33
CA ILE A 417 -16.75 22.34 -10.68
C ILE A 417 -16.66 20.81 -10.62
N SER A 418 -16.35 20.14 -11.73
CA SER A 418 -16.18 18.69 -11.78
C SER A 418 -15.09 18.20 -10.82
N ARG A 419 -13.95 18.91 -10.77
CA ARG A 419 -12.85 18.60 -9.83
C ARG A 419 -13.30 18.71 -8.36
N ARG A 420 -14.11 19.72 -8.03
CA ARG A 420 -14.65 19.89 -6.67
C ARG A 420 -15.67 18.82 -6.33
N GLN A 421 -16.57 18.51 -7.25
CA GLN A 421 -17.56 17.46 -7.07
C GLN A 421 -16.87 16.13 -6.78
N HIS A 422 -15.86 15.78 -7.59
CA HIS A 422 -15.09 14.56 -7.40
C HIS A 422 -14.44 14.48 -6.01
N LEU A 423 -13.83 15.57 -5.51
CA LEU A 423 -13.27 15.60 -4.16
C LEU A 423 -14.35 15.48 -3.07
N GLN A 424 -15.52 16.10 -3.28
CA GLN A 424 -16.66 16.01 -2.36
C GLN A 424 -17.19 14.58 -2.27
N ASP A 425 -17.32 13.90 -3.41
CA ASP A 425 -17.79 12.51 -3.48
C ASP A 425 -16.83 11.58 -2.73
N LEU A 426 -15.52 11.74 -2.96
CA LEU A 426 -14.49 10.94 -2.28
C LEU A 426 -14.41 11.23 -0.77
N LEU A 427 -14.44 12.51 -0.37
CA LEU A 427 -14.42 12.86 1.05
C LEU A 427 -15.73 12.45 1.76
N GLY A 428 -16.85 12.47 1.04
CA GLY A 428 -18.17 12.05 1.52
C GLY A 428 -18.25 10.58 1.96
N LEU A 429 -17.33 9.73 1.48
CA LEU A 429 -17.16 8.35 1.95
C LEU A 429 -16.57 8.27 3.37
N PHE A 430 -15.90 9.34 3.82
CA PHE A 430 -15.31 9.43 5.16
C PHE A 430 -16.08 10.33 6.11
N VAL A 431 -16.58 11.45 5.61
CA VAL A 431 -17.10 12.53 6.44
C VAL A 431 -18.39 13.07 5.84
N GLN A 432 -19.46 13.00 6.61
CA GLN A 432 -20.74 13.57 6.24
C GLN A 432 -21.12 14.64 7.25
N ARG A 433 -21.43 15.84 6.76
CA ARG A 433 -21.90 16.92 7.62
C ARG A 433 -23.39 16.75 7.89
N THR A 434 -23.75 16.42 9.12
CA THR A 434 -25.13 16.06 9.51
C THR A 434 -25.92 17.24 10.07
N ASP A 435 -25.27 18.11 10.85
CA ASP A 435 -25.97 19.21 11.53
C ASP A 435 -25.09 20.46 11.71
N HIS A 436 -25.71 21.54 12.19
CA HIS A 436 -25.04 22.77 12.58
C HIS A 436 -25.75 23.42 13.78
N ARG A 437 -24.99 24.21 14.53
CA ARG A 437 -25.53 25.06 15.60
C ARG A 437 -24.90 26.44 15.56
N LEU A 438 -25.56 27.42 16.16
CA LEU A 438 -24.94 28.70 16.46
C LEU A 438 -24.44 28.64 17.90
N ASN A 439 -23.16 28.91 18.10
CA ASN A 439 -22.58 29.02 19.44
C ASN A 439 -22.93 30.39 20.06
N ALA A 440 -22.79 30.52 21.37
CA ALA A 440 -23.09 31.76 22.11
C ALA A 440 -22.31 32.99 21.60
N GLU A 441 -21.14 32.76 20.99
CA GLU A 441 -20.27 33.78 20.37
C GLU A 441 -20.70 34.16 18.93
N GLY A 442 -21.79 33.60 18.42
CA GLY A 442 -22.28 33.84 17.05
C GLY A 442 -21.54 33.06 15.95
N SER A 443 -20.59 32.19 16.32
CA SER A 443 -19.87 31.32 15.38
C SER A 443 -20.67 30.04 15.08
N TYR A 444 -20.60 29.55 13.83
CA TYR A 444 -21.23 28.29 13.44
C TYR A 444 -20.45 27.09 13.99
N GLY A 445 -21.10 26.16 14.66
CA GLY A 445 -20.59 24.81 14.93
C GLY A 445 -21.11 23.84 13.88
N TRP A 446 -20.26 22.90 13.42
CA TRP A 446 -20.65 21.85 12.48
C TRP A 446 -20.59 20.48 13.14
N LYS A 447 -21.60 19.65 12.89
CA LYS A 447 -21.64 18.24 13.28
C LYS A 447 -21.26 17.35 12.09
N PHE A 448 -20.34 16.44 12.32
CA PHE A 448 -19.83 15.49 11.33
C PHE A 448 -20.07 14.06 11.78
N LYS A 449 -20.61 13.22 10.90
CA LYS A 449 -20.56 11.77 11.02
C LYS A 449 -19.31 11.26 10.31
N VAL A 450 -18.54 10.42 10.99
CA VAL A 450 -17.17 10.06 10.60
C VAL A 450 -17.02 8.55 10.45
N GLN A 451 -16.57 8.12 9.29
CA GLN A 451 -16.25 6.73 9.02
C GLN A 451 -14.91 6.36 9.68
N ARG A 452 -14.96 5.46 10.67
CA ARG A 452 -13.80 5.01 11.45
C ARG A 452 -12.88 4.04 10.70
N ILE A 453 -13.44 3.20 9.83
CA ILE A 453 -12.71 2.21 9.02
C ILE A 453 -12.46 2.78 7.62
N ASP A 454 -11.36 2.41 6.96
CA ASP A 454 -11.12 2.85 5.60
C ASP A 454 -12.13 2.21 4.62
N PRO A 455 -12.91 3.01 3.87
CA PRO A 455 -13.68 2.50 2.75
C PRO A 455 -12.72 2.03 1.65
N LEU A 456 -13.17 1.09 0.82
CA LEU A 456 -12.42 0.74 -0.38
C LEU A 456 -12.54 1.88 -1.38
N THR A 457 -11.48 2.14 -2.14
CA THR A 457 -11.58 3.04 -3.30
C THR A 457 -12.58 2.46 -4.30
N PRO A 458 -13.25 3.29 -5.13
CA PRO A 458 -14.21 2.80 -6.12
C PRO A 458 -13.65 1.69 -7.02
N GLN A 459 -12.36 1.80 -7.39
CA GLN A 459 -11.64 0.77 -8.15
C GLN A 459 -11.51 -0.55 -7.37
N HIS A 460 -11.09 -0.50 -6.11
CA HIS A 460 -10.97 -1.70 -5.28
C HIS A 460 -12.33 -2.30 -4.90
N GLN A 461 -13.39 -1.48 -4.81
CA GLN A 461 -14.75 -1.97 -4.64
C GLN A 461 -15.23 -2.73 -5.87
N ALA A 462 -14.97 -2.22 -7.08
CA ALA A 462 -15.28 -2.94 -8.32
C ALA A 462 -14.52 -4.28 -8.40
N ILE A 463 -13.24 -4.30 -8.01
CA ILE A 463 -12.44 -5.54 -7.92
C ILE A 463 -13.06 -6.51 -6.90
N GLN A 464 -13.45 -6.03 -5.73
CA GLN A 464 -14.10 -6.86 -4.72
C GLN A 464 -15.41 -7.48 -5.25
N GLN A 465 -16.25 -6.69 -5.92
CA GLN A 465 -17.51 -7.16 -6.48
C GLN A 465 -17.30 -8.20 -7.60
N ALA A 466 -16.36 -7.94 -8.52
CA ALA A 466 -16.02 -8.87 -9.58
C ALA A 466 -15.47 -10.20 -9.01
N ALA A 467 -14.54 -10.12 -8.05
CA ALA A 467 -13.96 -11.30 -7.40
C ALA A 467 -15.02 -12.09 -6.60
N SER A 468 -15.91 -11.40 -5.87
CA SER A 468 -16.98 -12.08 -5.12
C SER A 468 -17.97 -12.78 -6.06
N THR A 469 -18.32 -12.14 -7.19
CA THR A 469 -19.22 -12.74 -8.19
C THR A 469 -18.61 -13.99 -8.82
N LEU A 470 -17.29 -13.97 -9.05
CA LEU A 470 -16.57 -15.14 -9.56
C LEU A 470 -16.54 -16.27 -8.52
N LEU A 471 -16.23 -15.98 -7.26
CA LEU A 471 -16.22 -16.99 -6.20
C LEU A 471 -17.60 -17.66 -6.04
N MET A 472 -18.68 -16.88 -6.01
CA MET A 472 -20.04 -17.42 -5.95
C MET A 472 -20.33 -18.37 -7.12
N LYS A 473 -19.94 -17.98 -8.33
CA LYS A 473 -20.12 -18.83 -9.52
C LYS A 473 -19.28 -20.10 -9.46
N SER A 474 -18.09 -20.02 -8.88
CA SER A 474 -17.21 -21.19 -8.70
C SER A 474 -17.72 -22.15 -7.63
N GLU A 475 -18.37 -21.64 -6.60
CA GLU A 475 -19.09 -22.40 -5.58
C GLU A 475 -20.31 -23.11 -6.19
N ASP A 476 -21.13 -22.38 -6.95
CA ASP A 476 -22.29 -22.93 -7.68
C ASP A 476 -21.90 -24.04 -8.68
N GLN A 477 -20.68 -23.97 -9.21
CA GLN A 477 -20.12 -24.94 -10.15
C GLN A 477 -19.27 -26.03 -9.47
N PHE A 478 -19.25 -26.09 -8.13
CA PHE A 478 -18.51 -27.07 -7.31
C PHE A 478 -16.98 -27.11 -7.57
N VAL A 479 -16.43 -26.07 -8.20
CA VAL A 479 -15.00 -26.00 -8.53
C VAL A 479 -14.16 -25.72 -7.29
N LEU A 480 -14.70 -24.98 -6.32
CA LEU A 480 -14.04 -24.79 -5.03
C LEU A 480 -13.93 -26.11 -4.27
N ASP A 481 -14.97 -26.95 -4.29
CA ASP A 481 -14.93 -28.28 -3.70
C ASP A 481 -13.95 -29.20 -4.45
N GLU A 482 -13.86 -29.10 -5.77
CA GLU A 482 -12.87 -29.84 -6.57
C GLU A 482 -11.44 -29.42 -6.23
N LEU A 483 -11.21 -28.11 -6.06
CA LEU A 483 -9.93 -27.54 -5.69
C LEU A 483 -9.54 -27.88 -4.25
N ASP A 484 -10.47 -27.81 -3.29
CA ASP A 484 -10.24 -28.20 -1.91
C ASP A 484 -9.99 -29.70 -1.79
N ASN A 485 -10.74 -30.53 -2.53
CA ASN A 485 -10.50 -31.95 -2.63
C ASN A 485 -9.11 -32.23 -3.24
N TRP A 486 -8.69 -31.48 -4.25
CA TRP A 486 -7.35 -31.58 -4.84
C TRP A 486 -6.25 -31.16 -3.86
N ILE A 487 -6.41 -30.03 -3.16
CA ILE A 487 -5.48 -29.55 -2.13
C ILE A 487 -5.38 -30.57 -0.98
N SER A 488 -6.50 -31.15 -0.55
CA SER A 488 -6.50 -32.19 0.48
C SER A 488 -5.88 -33.51 0.02
N LYS A 489 -5.89 -33.77 -1.30
CA LYS A 489 -5.27 -34.95 -1.94
C LYS A 489 -3.84 -34.72 -2.39
N LEU A 490 -3.27 -33.54 -2.14
CA LEU A 490 -1.90 -33.17 -2.46
C LEU A 490 -0.88 -33.83 -1.49
N SER A 491 -1.16 -35.05 -1.03
CA SER A 491 -0.21 -35.93 -0.35
C SER A 491 0.70 -36.59 -1.40
N ASN A 492 1.95 -36.11 -1.50
CA ASN A 492 3.18 -36.74 -2.01
C ASN A 492 3.13 -37.88 -3.06
N ASP A 493 2.20 -37.86 -4.01
CA ASP A 493 2.13 -38.91 -5.05
C ASP A 493 3.25 -38.85 -6.11
N CYS A 494 4.31 -38.06 -5.88
CA CYS A 494 5.59 -38.24 -6.57
C CYS A 494 6.42 -39.41 -6.01
N ALA A 495 6.04 -40.03 -4.88
CA ALA A 495 6.85 -41.05 -4.21
C ALA A 495 6.63 -42.50 -4.66
N GLN A 496 5.52 -42.85 -5.33
CA GLN A 496 5.22 -44.26 -5.67
C GLN A 496 4.69 -44.46 -7.09
N ARG A 497 5.59 -44.44 -8.10
CA ARG A 497 5.36 -45.27 -9.30
C ARG A 497 6.01 -46.64 -9.09
N PRO A 498 5.28 -47.77 -9.23
CA PRO A 498 5.86 -49.10 -9.16
C PRO A 498 6.92 -49.26 -10.25
N ARG A 499 8.10 -49.76 -9.85
CA ARG A 499 9.20 -50.16 -10.74
C ARG A 499 8.67 -51.10 -11.85
N ALA A 500 8.46 -50.57 -13.05
CA ALA A 500 8.54 -51.36 -14.26
C ALA A 500 10.03 -51.52 -14.61
N GLN A 501 10.52 -52.76 -14.54
CA GLN A 501 11.86 -53.17 -14.91
C GLN A 501 12.22 -52.66 -16.32
N ARG A 502 13.25 -51.81 -16.41
CA ARG A 502 14.17 -51.79 -17.55
C ARG A 502 15.57 -51.48 -17.03
N GLU A 503 16.45 -52.45 -17.21
CA GLU A 503 17.87 -52.37 -16.94
C GLU A 503 18.55 -51.31 -17.81
N GLY A 504 19.51 -50.60 -17.21
CA GLY A 504 20.62 -49.99 -17.95
C GLY A 504 20.45 -48.52 -18.37
N LEU A 505 20.59 -47.59 -17.42
CA LEU A 505 21.56 -46.49 -17.50
C LEU A 505 21.59 -45.72 -16.17
N ALA A 506 22.78 -45.56 -15.60
CA ALA A 506 22.99 -44.83 -14.36
C ALA A 506 22.74 -43.32 -14.53
N SER A 507 22.19 -42.69 -13.47
CA SER A 507 21.97 -41.25 -13.25
C SER A 507 20.53 -40.73 -13.46
N ALA A 508 19.60 -41.17 -12.61
CA ALA A 508 18.41 -40.37 -12.26
C ALA A 508 18.67 -39.71 -10.90
N ARG A 509 19.02 -38.42 -10.90
CA ARG A 509 19.06 -37.61 -9.67
C ARG A 509 17.61 -37.42 -9.19
N LEU A 510 17.40 -37.74 -7.92
CA LEU A 510 16.18 -37.49 -7.17
C LEU A 510 15.87 -35.97 -7.19
N TRP A 511 14.79 -35.56 -7.84
CA TRP A 511 14.37 -34.15 -7.90
C TRP A 511 13.69 -33.78 -6.58
N ARG A 512 14.35 -32.94 -5.77
CA ARG A 512 13.71 -32.21 -4.68
C ARG A 512 13.44 -30.80 -5.19
N GLU A 513 12.18 -30.39 -5.23
CA GLU A 513 11.87 -28.96 -5.23
C GLU A 513 12.30 -28.39 -3.88
N THR A 514 13.34 -27.58 -3.90
CA THR A 514 13.76 -26.84 -2.71
C THR A 514 12.73 -25.73 -2.49
N ILE A 515 11.70 -26.02 -1.70
CA ILE A 515 10.83 -25.01 -1.09
C ILE A 515 11.75 -24.17 -0.19
N ASN A 516 12.04 -22.93 -0.61
CA ASN A 516 12.76 -21.99 0.24
C ASN A 516 11.82 -21.60 1.39
N PRO A 517 12.20 -21.76 2.67
CA PRO A 517 11.30 -21.62 3.82
C PRO A 517 10.95 -20.16 4.17
N GLU A 518 11.05 -19.23 3.21
CA GLU A 518 10.58 -17.86 3.37
C GLU A 518 9.21 -17.71 2.70
N ALA A 519 8.16 -17.99 3.48
CA ALA A 519 6.75 -17.55 3.40
C ALA A 519 6.28 -16.85 2.09
N MET A 520 6.48 -17.48 0.94
CA MET A 520 5.96 -17.01 -0.34
C MET A 520 5.92 -18.20 -1.30
N ILE A 521 4.75 -18.53 -1.83
CA ILE A 521 4.65 -19.43 -3.00
C ILE A 521 5.23 -18.66 -4.18
N VAL A 522 6.53 -18.81 -4.40
CA VAL A 522 7.23 -18.26 -5.56
C VAL A 522 7.07 -19.24 -6.72
N SER A 523 6.03 -19.05 -7.52
CA SER A 523 5.90 -19.71 -8.83
C SER A 523 6.89 -19.06 -9.82
N ARG A 524 8.19 -19.24 -9.60
CA ARG A 524 9.19 -18.95 -10.63
C ARG A 524 9.30 -20.16 -11.54
N LEU A 525 9.34 -19.91 -12.84
CA LEU A 525 9.89 -20.86 -13.81
C LEU A 525 11.34 -21.12 -13.40
N SER A 526 11.58 -22.20 -12.68
CA SER A 526 12.92 -22.71 -12.39
C SER A 526 13.46 -23.34 -13.66
N ASP A 527 14.46 -22.71 -14.27
CA ASP A 527 15.22 -23.13 -15.47
C ASP A 527 14.42 -23.69 -16.65
N LEU A 528 14.62 -23.07 -17.82
CA LEU A 528 13.97 -23.38 -19.11
C LEU A 528 14.24 -24.80 -19.68
N SER A 529 14.69 -25.74 -18.85
CA SER A 529 15.01 -27.12 -19.23
C SER A 529 14.35 -28.20 -18.36
N ASN A 530 13.46 -27.88 -17.43
CA ASN A 530 12.80 -28.88 -16.57
C ASN A 530 11.26 -28.76 -16.56
N ASP A 531 10.61 -29.77 -17.14
CA ASP A 531 9.17 -29.87 -17.47
C ASP A 531 8.20 -30.08 -16.26
N CYS A 532 8.59 -29.78 -15.02
CA CYS A 532 7.73 -30.06 -13.86
C CYS A 532 6.83 -28.89 -13.40
N SER A 533 7.10 -27.66 -13.85
CA SER A 533 6.28 -26.49 -13.45
C SER A 533 5.01 -26.29 -14.29
N ASP A 534 4.90 -26.97 -15.43
CA ASP A 534 3.74 -26.86 -16.33
C ASP A 534 2.55 -27.70 -15.86
N THR A 535 2.76 -28.74 -15.06
CA THR A 535 1.69 -29.67 -14.63
C THR A 535 0.77 -29.04 -13.59
N LEU A 536 1.31 -28.33 -12.60
CA LEU A 536 0.52 -27.70 -11.53
C LEU A 536 -0.23 -26.44 -12.04
N LYS A 537 0.39 -25.72 -12.98
CA LYS A 537 -0.25 -24.61 -13.72
C LYS A 537 -1.32 -25.14 -14.68
N GLY A 538 -1.07 -26.27 -15.35
CA GLY A 538 -2.04 -26.93 -16.23
C GLY A 538 -3.26 -27.41 -15.47
N ILE A 539 -3.09 -28.08 -14.33
CA ILE A 539 -4.19 -28.57 -13.49
C ILE A 539 -5.01 -27.42 -12.90
N LEU A 540 -4.36 -26.35 -12.40
CA LEU A 540 -5.09 -25.16 -11.95
C LEU A 540 -5.83 -24.46 -13.09
N ASN A 541 -5.28 -24.48 -14.30
CA ASN A 541 -6.00 -23.98 -15.47
C ASN A 541 -7.19 -24.89 -15.81
N ASP A 542 -7.03 -26.22 -15.80
CA ASP A 542 -8.09 -27.17 -16.13
C ASP A 542 -9.24 -27.11 -15.11
N CYS A 543 -8.96 -27.07 -13.80
CA CYS A 543 -9.98 -26.91 -12.75
C CYS A 543 -10.71 -25.56 -12.81
N LEU A 544 -10.11 -24.53 -13.41
CA LEU A 544 -10.74 -23.21 -13.57
C LEU A 544 -11.35 -23.04 -14.97
N GLU A 545 -10.98 -23.88 -15.94
CA GLU A 545 -11.61 -24.02 -17.26
C GLU A 545 -12.91 -24.82 -17.20
N THR A 546 -13.08 -25.72 -16.20
CA THR A 546 -14.35 -26.42 -15.93
C THR A 546 -15.46 -25.50 -15.42
N LEU A 547 -15.13 -24.26 -15.04
CA LEU A 547 -16.09 -23.19 -14.84
C LEU A 547 -16.69 -22.75 -16.18
N ASP A 548 -17.72 -23.45 -16.69
CA ASP A 548 -18.42 -23.04 -17.93
C ASP A 548 -19.26 -21.79 -17.65
N LEU A 549 -18.58 -20.65 -17.58
CA LEU A 549 -19.18 -19.34 -17.54
C LEU A 549 -19.53 -18.96 -18.97
N GLN A 550 -20.81 -19.03 -19.31
CA GLN A 550 -21.34 -18.52 -20.59
C GLN A 550 -21.19 -16.99 -20.79
N ALA A 551 -20.28 -16.33 -20.05
CA ALA A 551 -19.73 -15.03 -20.36
C ALA A 551 -18.19 -15.15 -20.29
N LYS A 552 -17.60 -15.52 -21.43
CA LYS A 552 -16.16 -15.64 -21.66
C LYS A 552 -15.43 -14.31 -21.39
N ASP A 553 -14.20 -14.42 -20.86
CA ASP A 553 -13.12 -13.41 -20.79
C ASP A 553 -12.80 -12.73 -19.44
N CYS A 554 -13.55 -12.98 -18.35
CA CYS A 554 -13.23 -12.31 -17.07
C CYS A 554 -12.13 -13.01 -16.25
N PHE A 555 -12.04 -14.34 -16.27
CA PHE A 555 -11.22 -15.07 -15.30
C PHE A 555 -9.73 -15.11 -15.64
N GLU A 556 -9.36 -15.38 -16.89
CA GLU A 556 -7.96 -15.36 -17.32
C GLU A 556 -7.37 -13.93 -17.26
N THR A 557 -8.18 -12.91 -17.57
CA THR A 557 -7.84 -11.49 -17.41
C THR A 557 -7.62 -11.16 -15.95
N LEU A 558 -8.45 -11.66 -15.04
CA LEU A 558 -8.32 -11.44 -13.60
C LEU A 558 -7.12 -12.21 -13.00
N LEU A 559 -6.83 -13.43 -13.47
CA LEU A 559 -5.61 -14.17 -13.14
C LEU A 559 -4.34 -13.48 -13.68
N LYS A 560 -4.39 -12.93 -14.89
CA LYS A 560 -3.33 -12.10 -15.47
C LYS A 560 -3.16 -10.79 -14.71
N ILE A 561 -4.24 -10.16 -14.25
CA ILE A 561 -4.22 -8.98 -13.38
C ILE A 561 -3.60 -9.34 -12.03
N LEU A 562 -4.03 -10.41 -11.37
CA LEU A 562 -3.49 -10.89 -10.10
C LEU A 562 -2.01 -11.34 -10.22
N LYS A 563 -1.61 -11.98 -11.33
CA LYS A 563 -0.20 -12.27 -11.66
C LYS A 563 0.59 -10.98 -11.91
N SER A 564 0.01 -10.00 -12.62
CA SER A 564 0.65 -8.70 -12.86
C SER A 564 0.89 -7.94 -11.55
N PHE A 565 0.04 -8.14 -10.53
CA PHE A 565 0.26 -7.63 -9.19
C PHE A 565 1.40 -8.36 -8.46
N LYS A 566 1.49 -9.70 -8.58
CA LYS A 566 2.55 -10.53 -7.97
C LYS A 566 3.95 -10.25 -8.53
N ASP A 567 4.05 -9.96 -9.84
CA ASP A 567 5.33 -9.72 -10.53
C ASP A 567 5.67 -8.23 -10.75
N SER A 568 4.92 -7.32 -10.13
CA SER A 568 5.16 -5.86 -10.26
C SER A 568 6.44 -5.41 -9.53
N LYS A 569 7.59 -5.55 -10.19
CA LYS A 569 8.72 -4.62 -9.96
C LYS A 569 8.29 -3.24 -10.45
N LYS A 570 8.10 -2.30 -9.53
CA LYS A 570 8.03 -0.86 -9.85
C LYS A 570 9.20 -0.46 -10.74
N VAL A 571 8.93 -0.15 -12.00
CA VAL A 571 9.88 0.52 -12.88
C VAL A 571 9.26 1.84 -13.32
N LYS A 572 9.89 2.91 -12.79
CA LYS A 572 10.18 4.19 -13.45
C LYS A 572 9.16 4.68 -14.47
N ASP A 573 8.47 5.75 -14.08
CA ASP A 573 8.01 6.79 -15.01
C ASP A 573 9.19 7.25 -15.87
N SER A 574 9.26 6.80 -17.12
CA SER A 574 9.82 7.61 -18.19
C SER A 574 8.72 8.58 -18.63
N SER A 575 8.68 9.74 -17.99
CA SER A 575 7.90 10.85 -18.49
C SER A 575 8.48 11.31 -19.82
N THR A 576 7.74 11.12 -20.90
CA THR A 576 7.73 12.07 -22.02
C THR A 576 6.32 12.59 -22.14
N THR A 577 6.14 13.81 -21.64
CA THR A 577 5.01 14.70 -21.92
C THR A 577 4.70 14.73 -23.41
N GLN A 578 3.46 14.46 -23.79
CA GLN A 578 2.71 15.28 -24.74
C GLN A 578 1.22 14.98 -24.66
N ASP A 579 0.46 16.06 -24.52
CA ASP A 579 -1.00 16.10 -24.56
C ASP A 579 -1.54 15.61 -25.90
N ALA A 580 -2.60 14.80 -25.88
CA ALA A 580 -3.64 14.84 -26.91
C ALA A 580 -4.97 14.29 -26.36
N SER A 581 -6.01 15.08 -26.56
CA SER A 581 -7.41 14.90 -26.17
C SER A 581 -8.11 13.76 -26.90
N PHE A 582 -8.91 12.96 -26.18
CA PHE A 582 -9.94 12.11 -26.74
C PHE A 582 -11.28 12.85 -26.80
N SER A 583 -11.94 12.76 -27.96
CA SER A 583 -13.36 13.04 -28.17
C SER A 583 -14.06 11.74 -28.54
N GLN A 584 -15.12 11.38 -27.82
CA GLN A 584 -15.98 10.25 -28.18
C GLN A 584 -16.99 10.62 -29.29
N ASN A 585 -17.28 9.59 -30.10
CA ASN A 585 -18.50 9.29 -30.88
C ASN A 585 -18.26 9.04 -32.38
N GLU A 586 -18.47 7.77 -32.75
CA GLU A 586 -19.05 7.20 -33.98
C GLU A 586 -18.42 5.82 -34.23
N SER A 587 -19.19 4.80 -33.84
CA SER A 587 -18.83 3.39 -33.85
C SER A 587 -18.70 2.85 -35.27
N SER A 588 -17.64 2.04 -35.46
CA SER A 588 -17.42 1.06 -36.54
C SER A 588 -16.84 1.54 -37.87
N SER A 589 -17.00 2.80 -38.29
CA SER A 589 -16.47 3.26 -39.60
C SER A 589 -15.15 4.05 -39.55
N ARG A 590 -14.70 4.46 -38.35
CA ARG A 590 -13.54 5.36 -38.19
C ARG A 590 -12.19 4.66 -38.03
N ALA A 591 -12.19 3.37 -37.63
CA ALA A 591 -11.01 2.61 -37.20
C ALA A 591 -9.90 2.49 -38.27
N VAL A 592 -10.28 2.40 -39.55
CA VAL A 592 -9.34 2.24 -40.69
C VAL A 592 -9.33 3.47 -41.61
N ALA A 593 -10.31 4.38 -41.47
CA ALA A 593 -10.48 5.56 -42.33
C ALA A 593 -9.33 6.60 -42.21
N VAL A 594 -8.58 6.53 -41.11
CA VAL A 594 -7.44 7.42 -40.84
C VAL A 594 -6.26 7.14 -41.78
N VAL A 595 -6.15 5.95 -42.36
CA VAL A 595 -4.97 5.52 -43.15
C VAL A 595 -5.31 5.06 -44.57
N THR A 596 -6.58 5.10 -44.96
CA THR A 596 -7.04 4.74 -46.31
C THR A 596 -7.21 5.96 -47.22
N ASP A 597 -7.08 5.76 -48.52
CA ASP A 597 -7.50 6.71 -49.56
C ASP A 597 -9.03 6.64 -49.80
N SER A 598 -9.54 7.43 -50.77
CA SER A 598 -10.96 7.45 -51.13
C SER A 598 -11.48 6.12 -51.68
N ASN A 599 -10.58 5.22 -52.09
CA ASN A 599 -10.89 3.92 -52.68
C ASN A 599 -10.75 2.77 -51.66
N GLY A 600 -10.40 3.07 -50.41
CA GLY A 600 -10.23 2.08 -49.36
C GLY A 600 -8.86 1.39 -49.33
N ASN A 601 -7.89 1.83 -50.14
CA ASN A 601 -6.53 1.31 -50.19
C ASN A 601 -5.59 2.13 -49.29
N TRP A 602 -4.38 1.61 -49.02
CA TRP A 602 -3.37 2.30 -48.22
C TRP A 602 -3.04 3.70 -48.80
N SER A 603 -3.15 4.74 -47.98
CA SER A 603 -2.78 6.11 -48.37
C SER A 603 -1.34 6.42 -47.95
N LEU A 604 -0.43 6.49 -48.92
CA LEU A 604 0.99 6.77 -48.68
C LEU A 604 1.19 8.13 -47.98
N ASP A 605 0.42 9.15 -48.38
CA ASP A 605 0.52 10.49 -47.80
C ASP A 605 0.14 10.52 -46.31
N LYS A 606 -0.86 9.71 -45.92
CA LYS A 606 -1.27 9.57 -44.51
C LYS A 606 -0.28 8.72 -43.70
N LEU A 607 0.26 7.66 -44.29
CA LEU A 607 1.29 6.81 -43.65
C LEU A 607 2.60 7.56 -43.41
N LEU A 608 2.94 8.52 -44.28
CA LEU A 608 4.13 9.37 -44.15
C LEU A 608 3.93 10.60 -43.24
N ALA A 609 2.82 10.69 -42.49
CA ALA A 609 2.55 11.82 -41.60
C ALA A 609 3.65 12.07 -40.54
N ARG A 610 4.39 11.02 -40.16
CA ARG A 610 5.51 11.09 -39.21
C ARG A 610 6.88 11.35 -39.85
N ALA A 611 6.97 11.38 -41.18
CA ALA A 611 8.22 11.60 -41.91
C ALA A 611 8.53 13.10 -42.09
N ASP A 612 9.83 13.44 -42.14
CA ASP A 612 10.26 14.81 -42.44
C ASP A 612 9.71 15.32 -43.77
N ARG A 613 9.37 16.62 -43.81
CA ARG A 613 8.73 17.27 -44.97
C ARG A 613 9.49 17.07 -46.29
N LYS A 614 10.83 16.98 -46.25
CA LYS A 614 11.69 16.71 -47.41
C LYS A 614 11.60 15.26 -47.90
N ASN A 615 11.48 14.29 -46.99
CA ASN A 615 11.38 12.87 -47.33
C ASN A 615 9.97 12.53 -47.83
N ARG A 616 8.95 13.18 -47.24
CA ARG A 616 7.55 13.02 -47.65
C ARG A 616 7.32 13.49 -49.09
N SER A 617 7.83 14.66 -49.50
CA SER A 617 7.68 15.13 -50.89
C SER A 617 8.37 14.21 -51.90
N VAL A 618 9.59 13.76 -51.59
CA VAL A 618 10.36 12.86 -52.48
C VAL A 618 9.67 11.51 -52.64
N LEU A 619 9.22 10.89 -51.56
CA LEU A 619 8.58 9.56 -51.63
C LEU A 619 7.18 9.61 -52.24
N VAL A 620 6.42 10.68 -52.03
CA VAL A 620 5.09 10.84 -52.67
C VAL A 620 5.22 11.09 -54.18
N GLU A 621 6.32 11.70 -54.64
CA GLU A 621 6.60 11.89 -56.08
C GLU A 621 7.19 10.63 -56.74
N GLN A 622 7.90 9.78 -56.00
CA GLN A 622 8.57 8.59 -56.51
C GLN A 622 7.70 7.32 -56.51
N GLU A 623 6.82 7.16 -55.51
CA GLU A 623 6.05 5.94 -55.31
C GLU A 623 4.62 6.07 -55.82
N ASN A 624 4.23 5.18 -56.74
CA ASN A 624 2.86 5.14 -57.27
C ASN A 624 1.87 4.44 -56.33
N THR A 625 2.36 3.65 -55.36
CA THR A 625 1.52 2.91 -54.42
C THR A 625 2.14 2.89 -53.02
N ALA A 626 1.32 2.66 -52.00
CA ALA A 626 1.80 2.53 -50.62
C ALA A 626 2.32 1.13 -50.26
N ILE A 627 2.16 0.14 -51.14
CA ILE A 627 2.48 -1.27 -50.88
C ILE A 627 3.98 -1.48 -50.60
N PRO A 628 4.93 -0.90 -51.39
CA PRO A 628 6.35 -1.03 -51.10
C PRO A 628 6.71 -0.53 -49.69
N PHE A 629 6.13 0.60 -49.27
CA PHE A 629 6.36 1.17 -47.94
C PHE A 629 5.82 0.27 -46.82
N VAL A 630 4.57 -0.20 -46.93
CA VAL A 630 3.96 -1.09 -45.94
C VAL A 630 4.71 -2.42 -45.86
N SER A 631 5.19 -2.96 -46.99
CA SER A 631 5.96 -4.21 -47.02
C SER A 631 7.28 -4.12 -46.24
N TRP A 632 7.99 -2.99 -46.34
CA TRP A 632 9.22 -2.74 -45.58
C TRP A 632 8.96 -2.52 -44.09
N ILE A 633 7.82 -1.92 -43.73
CA ILE A 633 7.41 -1.84 -42.32
C ILE A 633 7.12 -3.23 -41.76
N ILE A 634 6.33 -4.05 -42.45
CA ILE A 634 6.02 -5.43 -42.01
C ILE A 634 7.30 -6.25 -41.85
N TYR A 635 8.24 -6.14 -42.79
CA TYR A 635 9.55 -6.79 -42.72
C TYR A 635 10.41 -6.29 -41.55
N GLY A 636 10.48 -4.97 -41.35
CA GLY A 636 11.28 -4.40 -40.26
C GLY A 636 10.73 -4.76 -38.87
N VAL A 637 9.41 -4.95 -38.75
CA VAL A 637 8.80 -5.38 -37.49
C VAL A 637 9.01 -6.86 -37.23
N SER A 638 8.92 -7.72 -38.25
CA SER A 638 9.09 -9.18 -38.08
C SER A 638 10.50 -9.56 -37.62
N GLN A 639 11.51 -8.73 -37.90
CA GLN A 639 12.88 -8.98 -37.45
C GLN A 639 13.20 -8.27 -36.13
N SER A 640 13.55 -9.04 -35.10
CA SER A 640 13.87 -8.51 -33.78
C SER A 640 15.12 -7.61 -33.74
N THR A 641 16.04 -7.80 -34.69
CA THR A 641 17.33 -7.08 -34.80
C THR A 641 17.18 -5.63 -35.28
N ILE A 642 16.08 -5.29 -35.96
CA ILE A 642 15.83 -3.94 -36.49
C ILE A 642 15.16 -3.09 -35.41
N GLN A 643 15.82 -2.02 -34.97
CA GLN A 643 15.27 -1.14 -33.91
C GLN A 643 14.30 -0.08 -34.43
N ASN A 644 14.44 0.38 -35.68
CA ASN A 644 13.58 1.41 -36.26
C ASN A 644 13.09 1.01 -37.67
N PRO A 645 11.96 0.28 -37.77
CA PRO A 645 11.38 -0.18 -39.03
C PRO A 645 10.96 0.96 -39.97
N TYR A 646 10.51 2.09 -39.42
CA TYR A 646 10.03 3.24 -40.20
C TYR A 646 11.18 3.94 -40.96
N SER A 647 12.32 4.17 -40.27
CA SER A 647 13.51 4.73 -40.90
C SER A 647 14.12 3.79 -41.94
N LEU A 648 14.05 2.47 -41.72
CA LEU A 648 14.49 1.47 -42.68
C LEU A 648 13.66 1.53 -43.98
N ALA A 649 12.34 1.61 -43.87
CA ALA A 649 11.44 1.71 -45.02
C ALA A 649 11.75 2.95 -45.88
N ILE A 650 11.99 4.10 -45.25
CA ILE A 650 12.39 5.33 -45.95
C ILE A 650 13.75 5.17 -46.64
N ALA A 651 14.72 4.56 -45.97
CA ALA A 651 16.06 4.36 -46.54
C ALA A 651 16.03 3.42 -47.76
N LYS A 652 15.27 2.32 -47.67
CA LYS A 652 15.18 1.32 -48.74
C LYS A 652 14.46 1.82 -49.98
N LEU A 653 13.39 2.58 -49.83
CA LEU A 653 12.67 3.17 -50.97
C LEU A 653 13.45 4.32 -51.63
N LYS A 654 14.29 5.03 -50.88
CA LYS A 654 15.22 6.00 -51.47
C LYS A 654 16.32 5.35 -52.30
N GLU A 655 16.78 4.17 -51.88
CA GLU A 655 17.79 3.40 -52.62
C GLU A 655 17.20 2.74 -53.87
N ASN A 656 16.01 2.13 -53.76
CA ASN A 656 15.33 1.44 -54.86
C ASN A 656 13.82 1.76 -54.86
N PRO A 657 13.39 2.79 -55.61
CA PRO A 657 11.99 3.17 -55.72
C PRO A 657 11.13 2.04 -56.32
N GLY A 658 9.92 1.84 -55.77
CA GLY A 658 8.95 0.85 -56.23
C GLY A 658 9.24 -0.60 -55.85
N VAL A 659 10.33 -0.87 -55.12
CA VAL A 659 10.73 -2.24 -54.73
C VAL A 659 10.35 -2.51 -53.27
N GLY A 660 9.39 -3.40 -53.07
CA GLY A 660 8.98 -3.89 -51.75
C GLY A 660 9.97 -4.89 -51.14
N ALA A 661 9.72 -5.28 -49.89
CA ALA A 661 10.55 -6.25 -49.17
C ALA A 661 10.45 -7.69 -49.71
N GLY A 662 9.51 -7.98 -50.61
CA GLY A 662 9.29 -9.30 -51.18
C GLY A 662 8.64 -10.31 -50.23
N GLY A 663 8.32 -11.48 -50.78
CA GLY A 663 7.89 -12.65 -50.00
C GLY A 663 6.57 -12.45 -49.26
N ALA A 664 6.50 -12.95 -48.02
CA ALA A 664 5.30 -12.87 -47.19
C ALA A 664 4.94 -11.43 -46.80
N SER A 665 5.93 -10.54 -46.65
CA SER A 665 5.69 -9.14 -46.26
C SER A 665 4.98 -8.35 -47.34
N GLU A 666 5.29 -8.62 -48.61
CA GLU A 666 4.65 -7.96 -49.74
C GLU A 666 3.25 -8.49 -50.02
N ARG A 667 3.02 -9.80 -49.82
CA ARG A 667 1.68 -10.40 -49.90
C ARG A 667 0.74 -9.87 -48.81
N LEU A 668 1.25 -9.66 -47.60
CA LEU A 668 0.49 -9.03 -46.52
C LEU A 668 0.24 -7.53 -46.78
N ALA A 669 1.22 -6.81 -47.33
CA ALA A 669 1.06 -5.40 -47.68
C ALA A 669 0.07 -5.14 -48.83
N ALA A 670 -0.11 -6.12 -49.72
CA ALA A 670 -1.08 -6.08 -50.81
C ALA A 670 -2.54 -6.30 -50.35
N MET A 671 -2.74 -6.75 -49.11
CA MET A 671 -4.06 -6.92 -48.51
C MET A 671 -4.69 -5.54 -48.22
N SER A 672 -6.02 -5.46 -48.28
CA SER A 672 -6.69 -4.19 -47.95
C SER A 672 -6.43 -3.81 -46.48
N PRO A 673 -6.32 -2.52 -46.14
CA PRO A 673 -6.08 -2.08 -44.77
C PRO A 673 -7.11 -2.61 -43.76
N ARG A 674 -8.34 -2.88 -44.22
CA ARG A 674 -9.42 -3.44 -43.40
C ARG A 674 -9.20 -4.93 -43.12
N GLU A 675 -8.92 -5.72 -44.15
CA GLU A 675 -8.61 -7.14 -43.99
C GLU A 675 -7.33 -7.34 -43.19
N PHE A 676 -6.34 -6.48 -43.38
CA PHE A 676 -5.10 -6.50 -42.60
C PHE A 676 -5.32 -6.16 -41.13
N ALA A 677 -6.18 -5.17 -40.82
CA ALA A 677 -6.57 -4.87 -39.45
C ALA A 677 -7.33 -6.05 -38.80
N ILE A 678 -8.27 -6.67 -39.50
CA ILE A 678 -8.99 -7.86 -39.02
C ILE A 678 -8.00 -9.01 -38.76
N LEU A 679 -7.01 -9.19 -39.62
CA LEU A 679 -5.98 -10.21 -39.46
C LEU A 679 -5.11 -9.95 -38.22
N ILE A 680 -4.77 -8.69 -37.95
CA ILE A 680 -4.08 -8.29 -36.72
C ILE A 680 -4.97 -8.55 -35.49
N GLU A 681 -6.25 -8.20 -35.52
CA GLU A 681 -7.20 -8.47 -34.43
C GLU A 681 -7.33 -9.97 -34.17
N GLN A 682 -7.39 -10.79 -35.22
CA GLN A 682 -7.37 -12.25 -35.11
C GLN A 682 -6.07 -12.78 -34.53
N SER A 683 -4.94 -12.13 -34.78
CA SER A 683 -3.64 -12.51 -34.19
C SER A 683 -3.58 -12.27 -32.67
N PHE A 684 -4.40 -11.34 -32.16
CA PHE A 684 -4.59 -11.12 -30.73
C PHE A 684 -5.67 -12.04 -30.11
N SER A 685 -6.41 -12.79 -30.94
CA SER A 685 -7.42 -13.75 -30.49
C SER A 685 -6.81 -15.13 -30.18
N PHE A 686 -7.46 -15.89 -29.30
CA PHE A 686 -6.96 -17.13 -28.71
C PHE A 686 -6.61 -18.25 -29.72
N TYR A 687 -7.18 -18.20 -30.94
CA TYR A 687 -6.97 -19.21 -31.98
C TYR A 687 -5.73 -18.97 -32.85
N GLY A 688 -5.07 -17.81 -32.71
CA GLY A 688 -4.03 -17.35 -33.63
C GLY A 688 -4.58 -17.07 -35.04
N SER A 689 -3.84 -16.31 -35.87
CA SER A 689 -4.29 -16.09 -37.24
C SER A 689 -4.10 -17.36 -38.08
N SER A 690 -5.10 -17.74 -38.87
CA SER A 690 -5.05 -18.90 -39.79
C SER A 690 -4.24 -18.61 -41.06
N ASN A 691 -3.72 -17.39 -41.20
CA ASN A 691 -2.99 -16.93 -42.38
C ASN A 691 -1.53 -17.42 -42.33
N LYS A 692 -1.15 -18.25 -43.32
CA LYS A 692 0.19 -18.84 -43.43
C LYS A 692 1.31 -17.81 -43.54
N ASP A 693 1.08 -16.68 -44.23
CA ASP A 693 2.09 -15.63 -44.41
C ASP A 693 2.31 -14.85 -43.11
N TRP A 694 1.26 -14.65 -42.31
CA TRP A 694 1.37 -14.05 -40.99
C TRP A 694 2.13 -14.95 -40.01
N GLN A 695 1.78 -16.24 -39.95
CA GLN A 695 2.48 -17.21 -39.10
C GLN A 695 3.97 -17.33 -39.47
N MET A 696 4.30 -17.27 -40.77
CA MET A 696 5.68 -17.33 -41.24
C MET A 696 6.53 -16.15 -40.73
N LEU A 697 5.94 -14.96 -40.59
CA LEU A 697 6.66 -13.76 -40.18
C LEU A 697 6.59 -13.47 -38.67
N PHE A 698 5.49 -13.83 -38.01
CA PHE A 698 5.21 -13.41 -36.64
C PHE A 698 5.04 -14.58 -35.63
N SER A 699 5.29 -15.83 -36.01
CA SER A 699 5.23 -16.99 -35.09
C SER A 699 6.13 -16.89 -33.86
N VAL A 700 7.24 -16.13 -33.95
CA VAL A 700 8.21 -15.93 -32.86
C VAL A 700 8.23 -14.46 -32.38
N ALA A 701 7.37 -13.60 -32.93
CA ALA A 701 7.36 -12.17 -32.61
C ALA A 701 6.56 -11.87 -31.33
N ASN A 702 7.14 -11.07 -30.43
CA ASN A 702 6.48 -10.63 -29.21
C ASN A 702 5.31 -9.65 -29.52
N ASN A 703 4.25 -9.67 -28.72
CA ASN A 703 3.06 -8.82 -28.87
C ASN A 703 3.42 -7.32 -28.91
N ASP A 704 4.46 -6.90 -28.20
CA ASP A 704 4.98 -5.52 -28.24
C ASP A 704 5.42 -5.09 -29.66
N ARG A 705 5.96 -6.02 -30.47
CA ARG A 705 6.35 -5.71 -31.85
C ARG A 705 5.12 -5.65 -32.76
N ILE A 706 4.11 -6.48 -32.53
CA ILE A 706 2.84 -6.42 -33.28
C ILE A 706 2.11 -5.11 -32.94
N GLN A 707 2.15 -4.66 -31.69
CA GLN A 707 1.64 -3.34 -31.30
C GLN A 707 2.42 -2.20 -31.98
N LEU A 708 3.75 -2.34 -32.07
CA LEU A 708 4.58 -1.39 -32.83
C LEU A 708 4.22 -1.36 -34.32
N LEU A 709 3.80 -2.47 -34.94
CA LEU A 709 3.29 -2.50 -36.31
C LEU A 709 2.00 -1.67 -36.45
N VAL A 710 1.07 -1.85 -35.52
CA VAL A 710 -0.20 -1.11 -35.45
C VAL A 710 0.05 0.39 -35.32
N ASP A 711 0.96 0.77 -34.41
CA ASP A 711 1.34 2.16 -34.16
C ASP A 711 2.05 2.79 -35.35
N LEU A 712 2.91 2.04 -36.06
CA LEU A 712 3.64 2.54 -37.23
C LEU A 712 2.74 2.71 -38.45
N LEU A 713 1.75 1.82 -38.62
CA LEU A 713 0.78 1.89 -39.71
C LEU A 713 -0.42 2.78 -39.39
N GLY A 714 -0.53 3.29 -38.15
CA GLY A 714 -1.60 4.20 -37.73
C GLY A 714 -2.98 3.54 -37.69
N LEU A 715 -3.04 2.22 -37.49
CA LEU A 715 -4.28 1.46 -37.38
C LEU A 715 -4.87 1.62 -35.97
N VAL A 716 -6.18 1.80 -35.87
CA VAL A 716 -6.90 1.78 -34.59
C VAL A 716 -7.66 0.46 -34.50
N LEU A 717 -7.18 -0.48 -33.68
CA LEU A 717 -7.83 -1.78 -33.48
C LEU A 717 -9.00 -1.62 -32.51
N ASN A 718 -10.10 -2.35 -32.76
CA ASN A 718 -11.32 -2.23 -31.98
C ASN A 718 -11.27 -3.19 -30.78
N THR A 719 -10.40 -2.93 -29.80
CA THR A 719 -10.42 -3.65 -28.53
C THR A 719 -11.68 -3.22 -27.77
N LYS A 720 -12.69 -4.10 -27.70
CA LYS A 720 -13.91 -3.89 -26.90
C LYS A 720 -13.55 -3.75 -25.42
N GLU A 721 -13.25 -2.54 -24.96
CA GLU A 721 -13.19 -2.17 -23.53
C GLU A 721 -14.44 -1.40 -23.07
N ASP A 722 -15.35 -1.05 -23.98
CA ASP A 722 -16.58 -0.34 -23.65
C ASP A 722 -17.79 -1.25 -23.84
N HIS A 723 -18.25 -1.95 -22.79
CA HIS A 723 -19.66 -2.33 -22.56
C HIS A 723 -19.81 -3.13 -21.26
N TRP A 724 -19.92 -2.45 -20.11
CA TRP A 724 -20.69 -2.94 -18.95
C TRP A 724 -21.26 -1.74 -18.18
N GLN A 725 -22.30 -1.12 -18.73
CA GLN A 725 -23.33 -0.43 -17.95
C GLN A 725 -24.60 -1.28 -18.04
N ILE A 726 -24.84 -2.13 -17.04
CA ILE A 726 -26.13 -2.32 -16.34
C ILE A 726 -25.77 -2.69 -14.90
#